data_AF-B5W1Y0-F1
#
_entry.id   AF-B5W1Y0-F1
#
_cell.length_a   1.000
_cell.length_b   1.000
_cell.length_c   1.000
_cell.angle_alpha   90.00
_cell.angle_beta   90.00
_cell.angle_gamma   90.00
#
_symmetry.space_group_name_H-M   'P 1'
#
loop_
_entity.id
_entity.type
_entity.pdbx_description
1 polymer ?
#
loop_
_entity_poly.entity_id
_entity_poly.type
_entity_poly.pdbx_seq_one_letter_code
_entity_poly.pdbx_strand_id
1 'polypeptide(L)'
;MTSFIERLNKLYPEKRRYALEEIPKHLVNTAQTARLHQVLTDFDFMQAKLAECGVQALIEDYDLAMSSDVLLNPEQTETLQLIAGTLRLSAHILASDKTQLAEQLWGRLLSFENPEIVALLEQAKQAQKKPWFCPLTTNFTPPGGPLIRTLTGHSDWVNAVAIAPDGKRAVSASNDKTLKLWDLETGTELATLTGHSRWVTAVAIAPDGKRAVSASDDFTLKLWDLETGTELATLTGHSSWVTAVAIAPDGKRAVSASDDNTLKLWDLETGTELATLTGHSDDVNAVAIAPDGKRAVSASDDKTLKLWDLETGTELATLTGHSFPVTAVAIAPDGKRAVSASEDKTLKLWDLETGTELATLTGHSGGVNAVAIAPDGKRAVSASGDETLKLWDLETGTELATLTGHSWSVLAVAIAPDGKRAVSASWDKTLKLWDLETGTELATLTGHSSSVTAVAIAPDGKRAVSASSNTLKLWDLETGTELATLTGHSGGVMAVAIAPDGKRAVSASWDETLKLWDLETGTELATLTGHSSWVRGVAIAPDGKRAVSASDDNTLKLWDLETGTELATLTGHSGWVKAVAIAPDGKRAVSASRDETLKLWDLETGRELATLTGHSREVWAVAIAPDGKRAVSASRDYTLKLWDLETGTELATLTGHSNEVYAVAIAPDGKRAVSASRDYTLKLWDLETGTELATLTGHSGLVWAVAIAPDGKRAVSASFDKTLKLWDLETGKELATFTGEARMLSCAVAPDGVTVAAGDDAGVVHFLRLEGVDFLPLERNVPLTLPSESPLSLLSEGLSLVQQGREEEAMSCWEKAVKLRPDAAPMIWGNGGKALSKRGEALWEAENYEGAVRCFQGAVKLQPDNAKYWNGLAMSQRRSGDAEAALSSYETALKLQPDNAYIWSNRGYAFHVLGRYEEAMANYQKALELDSNYANAYYNIACLYGLQGDVDLGVENLQRAIELDSECREMAATDQDFDRIRGDSRFQALLEEL
;
A
#
# COMPACT_ATOMS: atom_id res chain seq x y z
N MET A 1 -11.93 -4.20 32.63
CA MET A 1 -12.73 -2.96 32.44
C MET A 1 -13.50 -3.13 31.15
N THR A 2 -14.83 -3.00 31.19
CA THR A 2 -15.69 -3.08 29.97
C THR A 2 -15.22 -2.04 28.95
N SER A 3 -15.00 -2.46 27.71
CA SER A 3 -14.52 -1.59 26.63
C SER A 3 -15.47 -0.40 26.43
N PHE A 4 -14.95 0.76 26.01
CA PHE A 4 -15.75 1.96 25.72
C PHE A 4 -16.92 1.62 24.78
N ILE A 5 -16.65 0.83 23.74
CA ILE A 5 -17.62 0.31 22.79
C ILE A 5 -18.70 -0.55 23.48
N GLU A 6 -18.35 -1.40 24.45
CA GLU A 6 -19.34 -2.22 25.16
C GLU A 6 -20.32 -1.37 25.99
N ARG A 7 -19.87 -0.23 26.52
CA ARG A 7 -20.74 0.72 27.23
C ARG A 7 -21.61 1.49 26.26
N LEU A 8 -21.03 1.90 25.13
CA LEU A 8 -21.73 2.61 24.06
C LEU A 8 -22.82 1.74 23.41
N ASN A 9 -22.54 0.44 23.26
CA ASN A 9 -23.46 -0.53 22.68
C ASN A 9 -24.70 -0.81 23.56
N LYS A 10 -24.62 -0.51 24.86
CA LYS A 10 -25.77 -0.61 25.79
C LYS A 10 -26.73 0.57 25.69
N LEU A 11 -26.34 1.65 25.01
CA LEU A 11 -27.20 2.82 24.79
C LEU A 11 -28.07 2.64 23.55
N TYR A 12 -29.29 3.19 23.61
CA TYR A 12 -30.15 3.33 22.44
C TYR A 12 -29.48 4.20 21.36
N PRO A 13 -29.73 3.96 20.05
CA PRO A 13 -29.05 4.65 18.95
C PRO A 13 -29.06 6.18 19.07
N GLU A 14 -30.19 6.79 19.42
CA GLU A 14 -30.30 8.25 19.60
C GLU A 14 -29.43 8.78 20.74
N LYS A 15 -29.38 8.05 21.87
CA LYS A 15 -28.54 8.42 23.02
C LYS A 15 -27.06 8.20 22.74
N ARG A 16 -26.74 7.18 21.94
CA ARG A 16 -25.37 6.90 21.47
C ARG A 16 -24.86 8.05 20.62
N ARG A 17 -25.63 8.45 19.60
CA ARG A 17 -25.30 9.57 18.73
C ARG A 17 -25.14 10.86 19.51
N TYR A 18 -26.11 11.20 20.38
CA TYR A 18 -26.02 12.37 21.25
C TYR A 18 -24.77 12.35 22.12
N ALA A 19 -24.42 11.21 22.73
CA ALA A 19 -23.22 11.11 23.54
C ALA A 19 -21.94 11.36 22.71
N LEU A 20 -21.84 10.76 21.52
CA LEU A 20 -20.68 10.95 20.64
C LEU A 20 -20.55 12.39 20.12
N GLU A 21 -21.66 13.09 19.86
CA GLU A 21 -21.68 14.48 19.42
C GLU A 21 -21.28 15.46 20.55
N GLU A 22 -21.70 15.19 21.79
CA GLU A 22 -21.55 16.15 22.89
C GLU A 22 -20.30 15.92 23.76
N ILE A 23 -19.70 14.72 23.77
CA ILE A 23 -18.51 14.43 24.60
C ILE A 23 -17.36 15.43 24.33
N PRO A 24 -16.90 15.66 23.09
CA PRO A 24 -15.81 16.60 22.82
C PRO A 24 -16.16 18.03 23.24
N LYS A 25 -17.39 18.50 22.94
CA LYS A 25 -17.88 19.83 23.34
C LYS A 25 -17.87 20.02 24.86
N HIS A 26 -18.33 19.02 25.61
CA HIS A 26 -18.30 19.06 27.07
C HIS A 26 -16.86 19.09 27.62
N LEU A 27 -15.93 18.34 27.02
CA LEU A 27 -14.53 18.33 27.46
C LEU A 27 -13.83 19.67 27.20
N VAL A 28 -14.10 20.30 26.06
CA VAL A 28 -13.63 21.66 25.74
C VAL A 28 -14.21 22.67 26.73
N ASN A 29 -15.53 22.68 26.93
CA ASN A 29 -16.21 23.61 27.83
C ASN A 29 -15.79 23.46 29.31
N THR A 30 -15.33 22.28 29.70
CA THR A 30 -14.82 22.00 31.05
C THR A 30 -13.29 22.09 31.16
N ALA A 31 -12.61 22.52 30.09
CA ALA A 31 -11.15 22.64 29.98
C ALA A 31 -10.39 21.34 30.34
N GLN A 32 -10.97 20.17 30.08
CA GLN A 32 -10.34 18.87 30.34
C GLN A 32 -9.42 18.46 29.18
N THR A 33 -8.32 19.21 29.01
CA THR A 33 -7.41 19.12 27.85
C THR A 33 -6.83 17.71 27.65
N ALA A 34 -6.33 17.09 28.72
CA ALA A 34 -5.74 15.75 28.68
C ALA A 34 -6.76 14.66 28.27
N ARG A 35 -8.00 14.80 28.73
CA ARG A 35 -9.07 13.85 28.41
C ARG A 35 -9.62 14.07 27.00
N LEU A 36 -9.71 15.31 26.54
CA LEU A 36 -10.05 15.64 25.17
C LEU A 36 -9.03 15.04 24.21
N HIS A 37 -7.74 15.27 24.49
CA HIS A 37 -6.65 14.69 23.71
C HIS A 37 -6.73 13.16 23.67
N GLN A 38 -6.89 12.51 24.82
CA GLN A 38 -7.03 11.05 24.89
C GLN A 38 -8.23 10.52 24.08
N VAL A 39 -9.37 11.21 24.11
CA VAL A 39 -10.57 10.80 23.34
C VAL A 39 -10.34 10.95 21.84
N LEU A 40 -9.64 12.01 21.41
CA LEU A 40 -9.33 12.27 20.00
C LEU A 40 -8.14 11.45 19.47
N THR A 41 -7.42 10.73 20.32
CA THR A 41 -6.38 9.76 19.93
C THR A 41 -6.77 8.30 20.22
N ASP A 42 -8.05 8.06 20.56
CA ASP A 42 -8.61 6.73 20.78
C ASP A 42 -9.31 6.23 19.51
N PHE A 43 -8.81 5.12 18.95
CA PHE A 43 -9.33 4.59 17.69
C PHE A 43 -10.79 4.11 17.80
N ASP A 44 -11.16 3.50 18.93
CA ASP A 44 -12.51 3.01 19.17
C ASP A 44 -13.53 4.16 19.16
N PHE A 45 -13.16 5.32 19.74
CA PHE A 45 -13.97 6.54 19.67
C PHE A 45 -14.10 7.05 18.23
N MET A 46 -12.99 7.18 17.50
CA MET A 46 -13.00 7.63 16.10
C MET A 46 -13.88 6.74 15.23
N GLN A 47 -13.73 5.41 15.35
CA GLN A 47 -14.51 4.44 14.58
C GLN A 47 -16.00 4.50 14.95
N ALA A 48 -16.34 4.60 16.24
CA ALA A 48 -17.73 4.73 16.68
C ALA A 48 -18.38 6.02 16.21
N LYS A 49 -17.65 7.15 16.28
CA LYS A 49 -18.15 8.44 15.80
C LYS A 49 -18.29 8.48 14.29
N LEU A 50 -17.33 7.93 13.54
CA LEU A 50 -17.43 7.79 12.09
C LEU A 50 -18.65 6.93 11.69
N ALA A 51 -18.87 5.81 12.38
CA ALA A 51 -20.00 4.92 12.11
C ALA A 51 -21.35 5.63 12.30
N GLU A 52 -21.55 6.32 13.42
CA GLU A 52 -22.85 6.89 13.83
C GLU A 52 -23.10 8.32 13.31
N CYS A 53 -22.06 9.17 13.29
CA CYS A 53 -22.16 10.61 13.01
C CYS A 53 -21.56 10.99 11.65
N GLY A 54 -20.64 10.19 11.11
CA GLY A 54 -19.93 10.45 9.86
C GLY A 54 -18.61 11.19 10.04
N VAL A 55 -17.81 11.24 8.97
CA VAL A 55 -16.43 11.77 9.01
C VAL A 55 -16.40 13.27 9.29
N GLN A 56 -17.38 14.03 8.80
CA GLN A 56 -17.40 15.48 8.95
C GLN A 56 -17.61 15.90 10.42
N ALA A 57 -18.53 15.24 11.12
CA ALA A 57 -18.75 15.46 12.55
C ALA A 57 -17.51 15.08 13.39
N LEU A 58 -16.70 14.13 12.93
CA LEU A 58 -15.42 13.80 13.56
C LEU A 58 -14.39 14.90 13.32
N ILE A 59 -14.22 15.38 12.09
CA ILE A 59 -13.31 16.50 11.75
C ILE A 59 -13.64 17.75 12.58
N GLU A 60 -14.92 18.06 12.75
CA GLU A 60 -15.40 19.20 13.55
C GLU A 60 -14.95 19.14 15.02
N ASP A 61 -14.76 17.94 15.59
CA ASP A 61 -14.24 17.84 16.96
C ASP A 61 -12.77 18.25 17.05
N TYR A 62 -11.96 17.89 16.05
CA TYR A 62 -10.57 18.31 15.99
C TYR A 62 -10.49 19.82 15.77
N ASP A 63 -11.37 20.37 14.94
CA ASP A 63 -11.43 21.82 14.69
C ASP A 63 -11.86 22.58 15.92
N LEU A 64 -12.82 22.05 16.68
CA LEU A 64 -13.20 22.59 17.97
C LEU A 64 -12.03 22.54 18.96
N ALA A 65 -11.28 21.43 19.01
CA ALA A 65 -10.12 21.32 19.90
C ALA A 65 -9.03 22.34 19.55
N MET A 66 -8.75 22.55 18.26
CA MET A 66 -7.73 23.49 17.77
C MET A 66 -8.14 24.97 17.86
N SER A 67 -9.43 25.28 17.77
CA SER A 67 -9.94 26.66 17.79
C SER A 67 -10.29 27.17 19.20
N SER A 68 -10.43 26.27 20.17
CA SER A 68 -10.75 26.63 21.55
C SER A 68 -9.54 27.19 22.32
N ASP A 69 -9.77 28.02 23.34
CA ASP A 69 -8.73 28.55 24.27
C ASP A 69 -8.09 27.47 25.17
N VAL A 70 -8.21 26.20 24.78
CA VAL A 70 -7.69 25.03 25.47
C VAL A 70 -6.18 24.99 25.29
N LEU A 71 -5.44 25.04 26.40
CA LEU A 71 -3.98 24.93 26.41
C LEU A 71 -3.54 23.48 26.14
N LEU A 72 -3.50 23.10 24.87
CA LEU A 72 -2.76 21.92 24.40
C LEU A 72 -1.27 22.27 24.36
N ASN A 73 -0.42 21.30 24.69
CA ASN A 73 1.01 21.48 24.47
C ASN A 73 1.32 21.39 22.94
N PRO A 74 2.50 21.84 22.48
CA PRO A 74 2.84 21.81 21.06
C PRO A 74 2.79 20.41 20.45
N GLU A 75 3.29 19.40 21.16
CA GLU A 75 3.30 18.00 20.69
C GLU A 75 1.89 17.44 20.49
N GLN A 76 0.98 17.68 21.43
CA GLN A 76 -0.44 17.30 21.35
C GLN A 76 -1.15 18.02 20.20
N THR A 77 -0.81 19.29 19.99
CA THR A 77 -1.37 20.07 18.89
C THR A 77 -0.93 19.50 17.55
N GLU A 78 0.34 19.16 17.42
CA GLU A 78 0.90 18.50 16.23
C GLU A 78 0.26 17.13 15.98
N THR A 79 0.15 16.28 17.01
CA THR A 79 -0.54 14.97 16.92
C THR A 79 -1.96 15.14 16.38
N LEU A 80 -2.76 16.05 16.96
CA LEU A 80 -4.13 16.28 16.53
C LEU A 80 -4.22 16.90 15.13
N GLN A 81 -3.28 17.76 14.74
CA GLN A 81 -3.20 18.32 13.38
C GLN A 81 -2.93 17.24 12.33
N LEU A 82 -2.01 16.31 12.60
CA LEU A 82 -1.71 15.20 11.69
C LEU A 82 -2.91 14.26 11.52
N ILE A 83 -3.62 13.95 12.61
CA ILE A 83 -4.84 13.14 12.57
C ILE A 83 -5.95 13.89 11.82
N ALA A 84 -6.18 15.16 12.12
CA ALA A 84 -7.20 15.97 11.45
C ALA A 84 -6.91 16.13 9.95
N GLY A 85 -5.64 16.34 9.57
CA GLY A 85 -5.20 16.37 8.17
C GLY A 85 -5.48 15.04 7.46
N THR A 86 -5.20 13.92 8.12
CA THR A 86 -5.47 12.58 7.59
C THR A 86 -6.96 12.34 7.36
N LEU A 87 -7.81 12.75 8.31
CA LEU A 87 -9.27 12.66 8.18
C LEU A 87 -9.81 13.52 7.04
N ARG A 88 -9.26 14.73 6.83
CA ARG A 88 -9.65 15.61 5.72
C ARG A 88 -9.26 15.04 4.36
N LEU A 89 -8.04 14.54 4.22
CA LEU A 89 -7.55 13.91 2.99
C LEU A 89 -8.39 12.69 2.63
N SER A 90 -8.73 11.87 3.64
CA SER A 90 -9.51 10.64 3.46
C SER A 90 -11.04 10.83 3.51
N ALA A 91 -11.54 12.05 3.73
CA ALA A 91 -12.96 12.29 3.98
C ALA A 91 -13.88 11.76 2.87
N HIS A 92 -13.48 11.92 1.61
CA HIS A 92 -14.22 11.41 0.45
C HIS A 92 -14.31 9.88 0.40
N ILE A 93 -13.26 9.18 0.85
CA ILE A 93 -13.23 7.71 0.96
C ILE A 93 -14.09 7.28 2.14
N LEU A 94 -13.88 7.87 3.32
CA LEU A 94 -14.58 7.52 4.56
C LEU A 94 -16.08 7.86 4.53
N ALA A 95 -16.50 8.83 3.71
CA ALA A 95 -17.90 9.11 3.46
C ALA A 95 -18.58 7.96 2.68
N SER A 96 -17.85 7.32 1.76
CA SER A 96 -18.35 6.19 0.96
C SER A 96 -18.22 4.85 1.68
N ASP A 97 -17.08 4.61 2.33
CA ASP A 97 -16.77 3.39 3.06
C ASP A 97 -16.06 3.72 4.38
N LYS A 98 -16.86 3.72 5.44
CA LYS A 98 -16.43 4.02 6.81
C LYS A 98 -15.51 2.96 7.40
N THR A 99 -15.41 1.78 6.79
CA THR A 99 -14.58 0.68 7.31
C THR A 99 -13.10 0.90 7.05
N GLN A 100 -12.75 1.73 6.07
CA GLN A 100 -11.37 1.97 5.63
C GLN A 100 -10.58 2.94 6.52
N LEU A 101 -11.09 3.30 7.71
CA LEU A 101 -10.42 4.26 8.60
C LEU A 101 -9.01 3.80 8.99
N ALA A 102 -8.81 2.50 9.24
CA ALA A 102 -7.51 1.96 9.61
C ALA A 102 -6.52 2.06 8.44
N GLU A 103 -6.92 1.64 7.24
CA GLU A 103 -6.11 1.71 6.02
C GLU A 103 -5.67 3.14 5.72
N GLN A 104 -6.59 4.10 5.86
CA GLN A 104 -6.31 5.51 5.56
C GLN A 104 -5.41 6.16 6.61
N LEU A 105 -5.51 5.76 7.90
CA LEU A 105 -4.59 6.18 8.96
C LEU A 105 -3.20 5.59 8.74
N TRP A 106 -3.10 4.27 8.57
CA TRP A 106 -1.82 3.60 8.33
C TRP A 106 -1.12 4.13 7.08
N GLY A 107 -1.82 4.24 5.96
CA GLY A 107 -1.21 4.67 4.69
C GLY A 107 -0.66 6.10 4.69
N ARG A 108 -1.11 6.97 5.60
CA ARG A 108 -0.70 8.40 5.68
C ARG A 108 0.17 8.73 6.89
N LEU A 109 0.03 8.01 8.00
CA LEU A 109 0.69 8.34 9.25
C LEU A 109 1.89 7.44 9.58
N LEU A 110 2.14 6.38 8.80
CA LEU A 110 3.20 5.40 9.10
C LEU A 110 4.61 6.01 9.15
N SER A 111 4.89 7.09 8.40
CA SER A 111 6.20 7.75 8.41
C SER A 111 6.47 8.62 9.65
N PHE A 112 5.46 8.85 10.49
CA PHE A 112 5.59 9.74 11.65
C PHE A 112 6.00 8.96 12.89
N GLU A 113 7.15 9.30 13.47
CA GLU A 113 7.72 8.61 14.64
C GLU A 113 7.09 9.03 15.99
N ASN A 114 6.03 9.85 15.98
CA ASN A 114 5.37 10.30 17.19
C ASN A 114 4.76 9.10 17.97
N PRO A 115 5.13 8.88 19.24
CA PRO A 115 4.66 7.73 20.02
C PRO A 115 3.13 7.59 20.11
N GLU A 116 2.40 8.69 20.12
CA GLU A 116 0.93 8.68 20.20
C GLU A 116 0.31 8.24 18.87
N ILE A 117 0.92 8.62 17.74
CA ILE A 117 0.52 8.17 16.41
C ILE A 117 0.79 6.68 16.26
N VAL A 118 1.99 6.21 16.65
CA VAL A 118 2.32 4.78 16.64
C VAL A 118 1.33 3.99 17.51
N ALA A 119 0.99 4.51 18.69
CA ALA A 119 -0.01 3.89 19.55
C ALA A 119 -1.43 3.87 18.93
N LEU A 120 -1.83 4.92 18.21
CA LEU A 120 -3.10 4.97 17.48
C LEU A 120 -3.14 3.92 16.35
N LEU A 121 -2.05 3.79 15.59
CA LEU A 121 -1.95 2.80 14.50
C LEU A 121 -2.04 1.37 15.03
N GLU A 122 -1.35 1.07 16.14
CA GLU A 122 -1.45 -0.23 16.80
C GLU A 122 -2.86 -0.51 17.35
N GLN A 123 -3.54 0.49 17.93
CA GLN A 123 -4.96 0.36 18.31
C GLN A 123 -5.83 0.04 17.09
N ALA A 124 -5.63 0.76 15.97
CA ALA A 124 -6.37 0.55 14.74
C ALA A 124 -6.23 -0.87 14.21
N LYS A 125 -5.01 -1.42 14.27
CA LYS A 125 -4.67 -2.80 13.89
C LYS A 125 -5.35 -3.81 14.80
N GLN A 126 -5.29 -3.63 16.11
CA GLN A 126 -5.92 -4.53 17.10
C GLN A 126 -7.46 -4.52 17.02
N ALA A 127 -8.05 -3.39 16.61
CA ALA A 127 -9.49 -3.26 16.44
C ALA A 127 -10.04 -4.00 15.22
N GLN A 128 -9.19 -4.38 14.25
CA GLN A 128 -9.64 -5.08 13.05
C GLN A 128 -10.03 -6.53 13.33
N LYS A 129 -11.30 -6.83 13.08
CA LYS A 129 -11.89 -8.18 13.24
C LYS A 129 -12.14 -8.88 11.90
N LYS A 130 -12.03 -8.15 10.79
CA LYS A 130 -12.25 -8.66 9.44
C LYS A 130 -10.93 -8.63 8.68
N PRO A 131 -10.82 -9.42 7.60
CA PRO A 131 -9.74 -9.28 6.63
C PRO A 131 -9.62 -7.82 6.18
N TRP A 132 -8.40 -7.30 6.18
CA TRP A 132 -8.11 -5.94 5.71
C TRP A 132 -6.72 -5.87 5.09
N PHE A 133 -6.47 -4.80 4.33
CA PHE A 133 -5.17 -4.54 3.72
C PHE A 133 -4.37 -3.60 4.61
N CYS A 134 -3.42 -4.14 5.37
CA CYS A 134 -2.52 -3.35 6.20
C CYS A 134 -1.37 -2.78 5.35
N PRO A 135 -1.25 -1.45 5.17
CA PRO A 135 -0.14 -0.86 4.45
C PRO A 135 1.19 -1.09 5.17
N LEU A 136 2.21 -1.56 4.45
CA LEU A 136 3.57 -1.74 4.97
C LEU A 136 4.45 -0.50 4.78
N THR A 137 4.00 0.41 3.92
CA THR A 137 4.70 1.65 3.54
C THR A 137 3.74 2.82 3.51
N THR A 138 4.27 4.03 3.63
CA THR A 138 3.50 5.23 3.33
C THR A 138 3.20 5.28 1.84
N ASN A 139 1.93 5.08 1.51
CA ASN A 139 1.45 4.94 0.14
C ASN A 139 0.51 6.07 -0.29
N PHE A 140 0.16 6.96 0.64
CA PHE A 140 -0.81 8.03 0.42
C PHE A 140 -0.22 9.38 0.79
N THR A 141 -0.79 10.44 0.22
CA THR A 141 -0.35 11.82 0.49
C THR A 141 -0.34 12.08 2.00
N PRO A 142 0.82 12.40 2.61
CA PRO A 142 0.90 12.62 4.05
C PRO A 142 0.17 13.91 4.45
N PRO A 143 -0.38 13.99 5.67
CA PRO A 143 -0.95 15.22 6.20
C PRO A 143 0.13 16.30 6.41
N GLY A 144 -0.30 17.57 6.37
CA GLY A 144 0.56 18.74 6.56
C GLY A 144 1.09 19.35 5.26
N GLY A 145 0.91 18.67 4.12
CA GLY A 145 1.22 19.21 2.79
C GLY A 145 0.20 20.25 2.32
N PRO A 146 0.37 20.79 1.10
CA PRO A 146 -0.52 21.82 0.56
C PRO A 146 -1.92 21.28 0.23
N LEU A 147 -2.09 19.98 -0.03
CA LEU A 147 -3.42 19.42 -0.28
C LEU A 147 -4.21 19.32 1.03
N ILE A 148 -5.33 20.04 1.12
CA ILE A 148 -6.21 20.01 2.29
C ILE A 148 -7.27 18.92 2.14
N ARG A 149 -7.95 18.86 0.97
CA ARG A 149 -9.10 17.96 0.75
C ARG A 149 -9.32 17.69 -0.74
N THR A 150 -9.85 16.51 -1.04
CA THR A 150 -10.41 16.16 -2.36
C THR A 150 -11.94 16.17 -2.30
N LEU A 151 -12.59 16.88 -3.22
CA LEU A 151 -14.04 16.93 -3.39
C LEU A 151 -14.45 16.01 -4.53
N THR A 152 -15.40 15.11 -4.26
CA THR A 152 -15.92 14.13 -5.24
C THR A 152 -17.43 14.25 -5.34
N GLY A 153 -17.97 14.04 -6.55
CA GLY A 153 -19.42 14.07 -6.78
C GLY A 153 -19.82 14.26 -8.24
N HIS A 154 -18.95 14.83 -9.08
CA HIS A 154 -19.14 14.83 -10.53
C HIS A 154 -18.93 13.44 -11.12
N SER A 155 -19.71 13.12 -12.16
CA SER A 155 -19.62 11.81 -12.84
C SER A 155 -18.68 11.81 -14.06
N ASP A 156 -18.25 12.99 -14.48
CA ASP A 156 -17.36 13.21 -15.62
C ASP A 156 -16.36 14.37 -15.33
N TRP A 157 -15.53 14.73 -16.31
CA TRP A 157 -14.48 15.76 -16.18
C TRP A 157 -15.01 17.08 -15.62
N VAL A 158 -14.20 17.74 -14.80
CA VAL A 158 -14.53 19.06 -14.25
C VAL A 158 -13.73 20.11 -15.03
N ASN A 159 -14.44 20.98 -15.76
CA ASN A 159 -13.84 21.91 -16.71
C ASN A 159 -13.47 23.25 -16.07
N ALA A 160 -14.30 23.73 -15.14
CA ALA A 160 -14.09 25.02 -14.51
C ALA A 160 -14.51 25.02 -13.04
N VAL A 161 -13.92 25.95 -12.30
CA VAL A 161 -14.23 26.21 -10.90
C VAL A 161 -14.13 27.70 -10.61
N ALA A 162 -15.06 28.20 -9.80
CA ALA A 162 -15.05 29.57 -9.27
C ALA A 162 -15.30 29.55 -7.76
N ILE A 163 -14.55 30.37 -7.02
CA ILE A 163 -14.72 30.53 -5.57
C ILE A 163 -15.57 31.79 -5.31
N ALA A 164 -16.52 31.67 -4.40
CA ALA A 164 -17.37 32.80 -4.02
C ALA A 164 -16.57 33.86 -3.26
N PRO A 165 -16.98 35.14 -3.29
CA PRO A 165 -16.31 36.23 -2.58
C PRO A 165 -16.19 36.03 -1.06
N ASP A 166 -17.03 35.17 -0.47
CA ASP A 166 -16.94 34.79 0.94
C ASP A 166 -15.76 33.84 1.25
N GLY A 167 -15.14 33.23 0.22
CA GLY A 167 -14.06 32.26 0.36
C GLY A 167 -14.48 30.93 1.00
N LYS A 168 -15.78 30.70 1.20
CA LYS A 168 -16.35 29.51 1.85
C LYS A 168 -17.05 28.60 0.87
N ARG A 169 -17.62 29.16 -0.20
CA ARG A 169 -18.34 28.39 -1.23
C ARG A 169 -17.58 28.37 -2.55
N ALA A 170 -17.75 27.31 -3.33
CA ALA A 170 -17.28 27.24 -4.71
C ALA A 170 -18.31 26.61 -5.63
N VAL A 171 -18.30 26.98 -6.91
CA VAL A 171 -19.11 26.35 -7.95
C VAL A 171 -18.20 25.69 -8.97
N SER A 172 -18.47 24.44 -9.29
CA SER A 172 -17.79 23.70 -10.35
C SER A 172 -18.70 23.42 -11.53
N ALA A 173 -18.13 23.33 -12.73
CA ALA A 173 -18.79 23.01 -13.98
C ALA A 173 -18.18 21.76 -14.62
N SER A 174 -19.00 20.86 -15.17
CA SER A 174 -18.56 19.54 -15.62
C SER A 174 -19.17 19.08 -16.95
N ASN A 175 -18.48 18.13 -17.59
CA ASN A 175 -18.99 17.33 -18.71
C ASN A 175 -20.22 16.50 -18.37
N ASP A 176 -20.52 16.28 -17.09
CA ASP A 176 -21.76 15.63 -16.67
C ASP A 176 -23.03 16.47 -16.85
N LYS A 177 -22.88 17.67 -17.46
CA LYS A 177 -23.93 18.63 -17.78
C LYS A 177 -24.50 19.37 -16.57
N THR A 178 -23.85 19.23 -15.42
CA THR A 178 -24.28 19.86 -14.18
C THR A 178 -23.27 20.88 -13.68
N LEU A 179 -23.74 21.78 -12.84
CA LEU A 179 -22.89 22.53 -11.93
C LEU A 179 -23.14 22.05 -10.51
N LYS A 180 -22.10 22.10 -9.66
CA LYS A 180 -22.22 21.76 -8.24
C LYS A 180 -21.73 22.91 -7.38
N LEU A 181 -22.51 23.25 -6.36
CA LEU A 181 -22.16 24.21 -5.32
C LEU A 181 -21.58 23.44 -4.14
N TRP A 182 -20.41 23.86 -3.68
CA TRP A 182 -19.65 23.21 -2.62
C TRP A 182 -19.45 24.13 -1.43
N ASP A 183 -19.43 23.54 -0.25
CA ASP A 183 -18.86 24.14 0.95
C ASP A 183 -17.39 23.72 1.05
N LEU A 184 -16.46 24.67 1.01
CA LEU A 184 -15.02 24.39 0.99
C LEU A 184 -14.46 23.98 2.35
N GLU A 185 -15.17 24.29 3.45
CA GLU A 185 -14.74 23.98 4.81
C GLU A 185 -15.01 22.49 5.12
N THR A 186 -16.24 22.08 4.88
CA THR A 186 -16.74 20.72 5.07
C THR A 186 -16.46 19.79 3.88
N GLY A 187 -16.27 20.36 2.69
CA GLY A 187 -16.16 19.62 1.43
C GLY A 187 -17.47 18.99 0.95
N THR A 188 -18.61 19.41 1.51
CA THR A 188 -19.92 18.85 1.16
C THR A 188 -20.51 19.53 -0.07
N GLU A 189 -21.26 18.75 -0.85
CA GLU A 189 -22.09 19.30 -1.92
C GLU A 189 -23.35 19.94 -1.32
N LEU A 190 -23.53 21.24 -1.56
CA LEU A 190 -24.68 22.02 -1.11
C LEU A 190 -25.86 21.94 -2.08
N ALA A 191 -25.58 21.94 -3.39
CA ALA A 191 -26.59 21.86 -4.43
C ALA A 191 -26.02 21.35 -5.76
N THR A 192 -26.82 20.61 -6.52
CA THR A 192 -26.59 20.33 -7.96
C THR A 192 -27.52 21.20 -8.80
N LEU A 193 -26.96 22.03 -9.67
CA LEU A 193 -27.67 22.84 -10.65
C LEU A 193 -27.75 22.08 -11.97
N THR A 194 -28.97 21.84 -12.45
CA THR A 194 -29.24 21.13 -13.71
C THR A 194 -30.04 22.02 -14.65
N GLY A 195 -29.67 22.04 -15.93
CA GLY A 195 -30.38 22.83 -16.94
C GLY A 195 -29.71 22.90 -18.31
N HIS A 196 -28.38 22.76 -18.38
CA HIS A 196 -27.67 22.63 -19.65
C HIS A 196 -27.93 21.27 -20.30
N SER A 197 -27.95 21.25 -21.63
CA SER A 197 -28.21 20.02 -22.40
C SER A 197 -26.94 19.26 -22.79
N ARG A 198 -25.78 19.94 -22.69
CA ARG A 198 -24.44 19.45 -22.99
C ARG A 198 -23.44 19.86 -21.90
N TRP A 199 -22.15 19.68 -22.17
CA TRP A 199 -21.06 19.95 -21.24
C TRP A 199 -21.05 21.40 -20.78
N VAL A 200 -20.78 21.62 -19.49
CA VAL A 200 -20.59 22.96 -18.94
C VAL A 200 -19.10 23.26 -18.94
N THR A 201 -18.70 24.28 -19.68
CA THR A 201 -17.29 24.59 -20.02
C THR A 201 -16.68 25.58 -19.05
N ALA A 202 -17.44 26.61 -18.64
CA ALA A 202 -16.98 27.63 -17.70
C ALA A 202 -18.07 28.07 -16.72
N VAL A 203 -17.62 28.65 -15.60
CA VAL A 203 -18.49 29.26 -14.59
C VAL A 203 -17.82 30.47 -13.97
N ALA A 204 -18.60 31.52 -13.71
CA ALA A 204 -18.18 32.70 -12.97
C ALA A 204 -19.22 33.05 -11.90
N ILE A 205 -18.77 33.43 -10.69
CA ILE A 205 -19.63 33.86 -9.59
C ILE A 205 -19.65 35.38 -9.56
N ALA A 206 -20.84 35.96 -9.38
CA ALA A 206 -20.99 37.40 -9.28
C ALA A 206 -20.37 37.95 -7.97
N PRO A 207 -19.92 39.21 -7.94
CA PRO A 207 -19.34 39.82 -6.73
C PRO A 207 -20.27 39.84 -5.51
N ASP A 208 -21.57 39.69 -5.70
CA ASP A 208 -22.55 39.55 -4.62
C ASP A 208 -22.54 38.16 -3.95
N GLY A 209 -21.88 37.16 -4.56
CA GLY A 209 -21.83 35.78 -4.08
C GLY A 209 -23.16 35.03 -4.10
N LYS A 210 -24.20 35.60 -4.71
CA LYS A 210 -25.56 35.06 -4.80
C LYS A 210 -25.91 34.56 -6.19
N ARG A 211 -25.29 35.12 -7.22
CA ARG A 211 -25.53 34.74 -8.62
C ARG A 211 -24.31 34.10 -9.25
N ALA A 212 -24.52 33.22 -10.22
CA ALA A 212 -23.46 32.68 -11.07
C ALA A 212 -23.89 32.63 -12.52
N VAL A 213 -22.94 32.74 -13.46
CA VAL A 213 -23.18 32.53 -14.88
C VAL A 213 -22.37 31.32 -15.32
N SER A 214 -23.01 30.39 -16.02
CA SER A 214 -22.36 29.24 -16.64
C SER A 214 -22.35 29.36 -18.16
N ALA A 215 -21.32 28.83 -18.79
CA ALA A 215 -21.18 28.68 -20.24
C ALA A 215 -21.19 27.20 -20.63
N SER A 216 -21.67 26.87 -21.83
CA SER A 216 -21.82 25.48 -22.25
C SER A 216 -21.61 25.26 -23.75
N ASP A 217 -21.27 24.00 -24.05
CA ASP A 217 -21.26 23.38 -25.37
C ASP A 217 -22.63 23.41 -26.08
N ASP A 218 -23.71 23.69 -25.35
CA ASP A 218 -25.06 23.86 -25.93
C ASP A 218 -25.31 25.25 -26.54
N PHE A 219 -24.26 26.06 -26.69
CA PHE A 219 -24.25 27.41 -27.27
C PHE A 219 -24.94 28.48 -26.40
N THR A 220 -25.31 28.14 -25.16
CA THR A 220 -26.00 29.05 -24.26
C THR A 220 -25.16 29.41 -23.04
N LEU A 221 -25.49 30.55 -22.44
CA LEU A 221 -25.13 30.83 -21.06
C LEU A 221 -26.37 30.78 -20.18
N LYS A 222 -26.21 30.40 -18.91
CA LYS A 222 -27.30 30.42 -17.92
C LYS A 222 -26.91 31.22 -16.69
N LEU A 223 -27.84 32.06 -16.23
CA LEU A 223 -27.74 32.80 -14.98
C LEU A 223 -28.46 32.01 -13.88
N TRP A 224 -27.79 31.81 -12.76
CA TRP A 224 -28.25 30.99 -11.64
C TRP A 224 -28.37 31.82 -10.37
N ASP A 225 -29.34 31.47 -9.55
CA ASP A 225 -29.41 31.86 -8.15
C ASP A 225 -28.81 30.74 -7.28
N LEU A 226 -27.72 31.06 -6.58
CA LEU A 226 -26.96 30.10 -5.77
C LEU A 226 -27.61 29.81 -4.40
N GLU A 227 -28.57 30.62 -3.96
CA GLU A 227 -29.28 30.39 -2.68
C GLU A 227 -30.40 29.36 -2.87
N THR A 228 -31.11 29.44 -3.99
CA THR A 228 -32.24 28.58 -4.34
C THR A 228 -31.85 27.43 -5.27
N GLY A 229 -30.72 27.54 -5.95
CA GLY A 229 -30.27 26.59 -6.97
C GLY A 229 -31.09 26.65 -8.27
N THR A 230 -31.81 27.74 -8.52
CA THR A 230 -32.71 27.88 -9.67
C THR A 230 -32.08 28.65 -10.82
N GLU A 231 -32.48 28.32 -12.04
CA GLU A 231 -32.14 29.08 -13.23
C GLU A 231 -32.97 30.38 -13.27
N LEU A 232 -32.30 31.53 -13.35
CA LEU A 232 -32.91 32.85 -13.47
C LEU A 232 -33.14 33.27 -14.93
N ALA A 233 -32.20 32.97 -15.82
CA ALA A 233 -32.26 33.31 -17.24
C ALA A 233 -31.37 32.41 -18.10
N THR A 234 -31.77 32.18 -19.36
CA THR A 234 -30.91 31.63 -20.42
C THR A 234 -30.56 32.74 -21.41
N LEU A 235 -29.27 32.96 -21.65
CA LEU A 235 -28.73 33.89 -22.63
C LEU A 235 -28.38 33.13 -23.91
N THR A 236 -29.00 33.50 -25.02
CA THR A 236 -28.78 32.87 -26.33
C THR A 236 -28.27 33.90 -27.33
N GLY A 237 -27.22 33.56 -28.08
CA GLY A 237 -26.71 34.43 -29.15
C GLY A 237 -25.43 33.95 -29.83
N HIS A 238 -24.64 33.10 -29.17
CA HIS A 238 -23.49 32.43 -29.81
C HIS A 238 -23.94 31.36 -30.80
N SER A 239 -23.11 31.13 -31.82
CA SER A 239 -23.37 30.11 -32.87
C SER A 239 -22.56 28.83 -32.71
N SER A 240 -21.64 28.80 -31.75
CA SER A 240 -20.81 27.64 -31.41
C SER A 240 -20.65 27.52 -29.89
N TRP A 241 -19.79 26.61 -29.43
CA TRP A 241 -19.52 26.37 -28.01
C TRP A 241 -19.13 27.66 -27.31
N VAL A 242 -19.71 27.91 -26.14
CA VAL A 242 -19.27 29.02 -25.29
C VAL A 242 -18.19 28.45 -24.39
N THR A 243 -16.96 28.95 -24.48
CA THR A 243 -15.77 28.38 -23.84
C THR A 243 -15.49 29.00 -22.48
N ALA A 244 -15.69 30.32 -22.34
CA ALA A 244 -15.43 31.06 -21.12
C ALA A 244 -16.46 32.16 -20.86
N VAL A 245 -16.54 32.55 -19.59
CA VAL A 245 -17.38 33.66 -19.13
C VAL A 245 -16.70 34.40 -17.99
N ALA A 246 -16.77 35.73 -18.00
CA ALA A 246 -16.34 36.60 -16.92
C ALA A 246 -17.45 37.59 -16.56
N ILE A 247 -17.67 37.82 -15.26
CA ILE A 247 -18.64 38.79 -14.76
C ILE A 247 -17.90 40.09 -14.39
N ALA A 248 -18.45 41.23 -14.78
CA ALA A 248 -17.88 42.52 -14.46
C ALA A 248 -17.96 42.81 -12.95
N PRO A 249 -17.05 43.62 -12.38
CA PRO A 249 -17.06 43.97 -10.95
C PRO A 249 -18.36 44.64 -10.46
N ASP A 250 -19.15 45.23 -11.37
CA ASP A 250 -20.47 45.79 -11.07
C ASP A 250 -21.56 44.71 -10.83
N GLY A 251 -21.31 43.45 -11.20
CA GLY A 251 -22.25 42.33 -11.11
C GLY A 251 -23.47 42.45 -12.04
N LYS A 252 -23.45 43.41 -12.99
CA LYS A 252 -24.54 43.70 -13.93
C LYS A 252 -24.21 43.29 -15.35
N ARG A 253 -22.93 43.25 -15.71
CA ARG A 253 -22.48 42.87 -17.06
C ARG A 253 -21.66 41.58 -17.02
N ALA A 254 -21.67 40.84 -18.12
CA ALA A 254 -20.78 39.70 -18.33
C ALA A 254 -20.23 39.69 -19.75
N VAL A 255 -19.02 39.14 -19.94
CA VAL A 255 -18.43 38.88 -21.25
C VAL A 255 -18.29 37.37 -21.42
N SER A 256 -18.76 36.84 -22.54
CA SER A 256 -18.57 35.45 -22.94
C SER A 256 -17.62 35.35 -24.13
N ALA A 257 -16.88 34.25 -24.21
CA ALA A 257 -16.02 33.86 -25.33
C ALA A 257 -16.52 32.55 -25.94
N SER A 258 -16.28 32.35 -27.24
CA SER A 258 -16.83 31.20 -27.99
C SER A 258 -15.95 30.78 -29.17
N ASP A 259 -16.12 29.52 -29.58
CA ASP A 259 -15.62 28.90 -30.82
C ASP A 259 -16.29 29.47 -32.09
N ASP A 260 -17.12 30.51 -31.96
CA ASP A 260 -17.59 31.29 -33.11
C ASP A 260 -16.67 32.47 -33.45
N ASN A 261 -15.48 32.50 -32.85
CA ASN A 261 -14.44 33.52 -32.97
C ASN A 261 -14.85 34.90 -32.42
N THR A 262 -15.95 34.98 -31.66
CA THR A 262 -16.47 36.23 -31.10
C THR A 262 -16.50 36.23 -29.58
N LEU A 263 -16.49 37.44 -29.02
CA LEU A 263 -16.91 37.67 -27.64
C LEU A 263 -18.23 38.43 -27.63
N LYS A 264 -19.07 38.19 -26.62
CA LYS A 264 -20.33 38.92 -26.44
C LYS A 264 -20.41 39.55 -25.06
N LEU A 265 -20.83 40.81 -25.02
CA LEU A 265 -21.12 41.56 -23.80
C LEU A 265 -22.62 41.46 -23.51
N TRP A 266 -22.96 41.08 -22.28
CA TRP A 266 -24.33 40.82 -21.83
C TRP A 266 -24.73 41.75 -20.69
N ASP A 267 -26.00 42.09 -20.65
CA ASP A 267 -26.67 42.67 -19.49
C ASP A 267 -27.36 41.55 -18.69
N LEU A 268 -26.92 41.32 -17.46
CA LEU A 268 -27.41 40.23 -16.60
C LEU A 268 -28.76 40.55 -15.92
N GLU A 269 -29.21 41.81 -15.92
CA GLU A 269 -30.52 42.19 -15.37
C GLU A 269 -31.64 41.89 -16.37
N THR A 270 -31.39 42.14 -17.65
CA THR A 270 -32.34 41.99 -18.75
C THR A 270 -32.15 40.70 -19.55
N GLY A 271 -30.96 40.09 -19.46
CA GLY A 271 -30.56 38.93 -20.25
C GLY A 271 -30.30 39.24 -21.73
N THR A 272 -30.04 40.51 -22.07
CA THR A 272 -29.87 40.96 -23.46
C THR A 272 -28.40 41.09 -23.85
N GLU A 273 -28.11 40.86 -25.13
CA GLU A 273 -26.80 41.13 -25.71
C GLU A 273 -26.63 42.64 -25.92
N LEU A 274 -25.57 43.21 -25.36
CA LEU A 274 -25.21 44.63 -25.48
C LEU A 274 -24.29 44.88 -26.68
N ALA A 275 -23.32 44.00 -26.93
CA ALA A 275 -22.36 44.12 -28.03
C ALA A 275 -21.75 42.76 -28.41
N THR A 276 -21.39 42.62 -29.69
CA THR A 276 -20.51 41.55 -30.18
C THR A 276 -19.15 42.14 -30.53
N LEU A 277 -18.08 41.58 -29.94
CA LEU A 277 -16.69 41.94 -30.18
C LEU A 277 -16.10 40.95 -31.18
N THR A 278 -15.72 41.44 -32.36
CA THR A 278 -15.13 40.63 -33.44
C THR A 278 -13.69 41.06 -33.69
N GLY A 279 -12.77 40.11 -33.79
CA GLY A 279 -11.38 40.42 -34.16
C GLY A 279 -10.41 39.25 -34.10
N HIS A 280 -10.71 38.20 -33.32
CA HIS A 280 -9.97 36.94 -33.37
C HIS A 280 -10.25 36.19 -34.67
N SER A 281 -9.24 35.47 -35.17
CA SER A 281 -9.36 34.68 -36.41
C SER A 281 -9.68 33.21 -36.19
N ASP A 282 -9.66 32.76 -34.93
CA ASP A 282 -9.87 31.39 -34.50
C ASP A 282 -10.62 31.38 -33.16
N ASP A 283 -10.86 30.19 -32.61
CA ASP A 283 -11.62 29.96 -31.37
C ASP A 283 -11.10 30.84 -30.21
N VAL A 284 -12.01 31.44 -29.44
CA VAL A 284 -11.65 32.26 -28.27
C VAL A 284 -11.81 31.40 -27.03
N ASN A 285 -10.71 31.09 -26.35
CA ASN A 285 -10.70 30.12 -25.24
C ASN A 285 -11.01 30.73 -23.87
N ALA A 286 -10.56 31.96 -23.63
CA ALA A 286 -10.69 32.60 -22.34
C ALA A 286 -10.90 34.10 -22.43
N VAL A 287 -11.52 34.65 -21.38
CA VAL A 287 -11.73 36.10 -21.22
C VAL A 287 -11.61 36.48 -19.75
N ALA A 288 -10.95 37.62 -19.50
CA ALA A 288 -10.86 38.25 -18.18
C ALA A 288 -11.25 39.73 -18.28
N ILE A 289 -12.04 40.22 -17.33
CA ILE A 289 -12.44 41.62 -17.23
C ILE A 289 -11.54 42.33 -16.22
N ALA A 290 -11.04 43.51 -16.57
CA ALA A 290 -10.21 44.31 -15.69
C ALA A 290 -11.02 44.81 -14.46
N PRO A 291 -10.36 45.06 -13.31
CA PRO A 291 -11.03 45.55 -12.10
C PRO A 291 -11.78 46.89 -12.28
N ASP A 292 -11.42 47.67 -13.30
CA ASP A 292 -12.13 48.90 -13.68
C ASP A 292 -13.49 48.67 -14.34
N GLY A 293 -13.78 47.43 -14.78
CA GLY A 293 -15.00 47.05 -15.51
C GLY A 293 -15.14 47.69 -16.89
N LYS A 294 -14.08 48.32 -17.40
CA LYS A 294 -14.04 49.02 -18.70
C LYS A 294 -13.21 48.28 -19.73
N ARG A 295 -12.22 47.50 -19.31
CA ARG A 295 -11.35 46.74 -20.22
C ARG A 295 -11.53 45.24 -20.05
N ALA A 296 -11.27 44.48 -21.12
CA ALA A 296 -11.19 43.02 -21.07
C ALA A 296 -10.01 42.51 -21.89
N VAL A 297 -9.45 41.37 -21.50
CA VAL A 297 -8.44 40.65 -22.28
C VAL A 297 -9.00 39.30 -22.69
N SER A 298 -8.90 38.96 -23.98
CA SER A 298 -9.27 37.65 -24.52
C SER A 298 -8.03 36.88 -24.97
N ALA A 299 -8.12 35.55 -24.92
CA ALA A 299 -7.09 34.61 -25.37
C ALA A 299 -7.69 33.64 -26.39
N SER A 300 -6.94 33.28 -27.44
CA SER A 300 -7.45 32.53 -28.60
C SER A 300 -6.45 31.51 -29.16
N ASP A 301 -6.99 30.55 -29.90
CA ASP A 301 -6.27 29.59 -30.75
C ASP A 301 -5.45 30.25 -31.87
N ASP A 302 -5.77 31.50 -32.21
CA ASP A 302 -4.97 32.32 -33.13
C ASP A 302 -3.58 32.72 -32.59
N LYS A 303 -3.24 32.27 -31.37
CA LYS A 303 -1.98 32.46 -30.64
C LYS A 303 -1.79 33.88 -30.12
N THR A 304 -2.84 34.70 -30.15
CA THR A 304 -2.80 36.10 -29.69
C THR A 304 -3.68 36.30 -28.46
N LEU A 305 -3.35 37.36 -27.72
CA LEU A 305 -4.32 37.97 -26.79
C LEU A 305 -4.76 39.32 -27.34
N LYS A 306 -6.02 39.69 -27.10
CA LYS A 306 -6.55 41.01 -27.48
C LYS A 306 -7.07 41.76 -26.27
N LEU A 307 -6.72 43.03 -26.18
CA LEU A 307 -7.23 43.97 -25.17
C LEU A 307 -8.39 44.76 -25.79
N TRP A 308 -9.53 44.81 -25.09
CA TRP A 308 -10.77 45.42 -25.56
C TRP A 308 -11.20 46.56 -24.65
N ASP A 309 -11.85 47.55 -25.23
CA ASP A 309 -12.67 48.54 -24.53
C ASP A 309 -14.13 48.07 -24.54
N LEU A 310 -14.71 47.86 -23.35
CA LEU A 310 -16.08 47.36 -23.18
C LEU A 310 -17.14 48.46 -23.29
N GLU A 311 -16.77 49.75 -23.24
CA GLU A 311 -17.71 50.85 -23.45
C GLU A 311 -17.92 51.10 -24.95
N THR A 312 -16.85 51.02 -25.75
CA THR A 312 -16.91 51.25 -27.20
C THR A 312 -17.03 49.95 -28.02
N GLY A 313 -16.65 48.82 -27.45
CA GLY A 313 -16.55 47.53 -28.13
C GLY A 313 -15.37 47.42 -29.10
N THR A 314 -14.34 48.28 -28.97
CA THR A 314 -13.20 48.32 -29.89
C THR A 314 -11.98 47.57 -29.34
N GLU A 315 -11.21 46.97 -30.23
CA GLU A 315 -9.88 46.43 -29.92
C GLU A 315 -8.89 47.58 -29.64
N LEU A 316 -8.23 47.55 -28.48
CA LEU A 316 -7.22 48.50 -28.05
C LEU A 316 -5.80 48.04 -28.43
N ALA A 317 -5.50 46.74 -28.30
CA ALA A 317 -4.19 46.18 -28.61
C ALA A 317 -4.28 44.68 -28.93
N THR A 318 -3.37 44.18 -29.77
CA THR A 318 -3.08 42.75 -29.96
C THR A 318 -1.72 42.44 -29.34
N LEU A 319 -1.67 41.49 -28.41
CA LEU A 319 -0.47 41.00 -27.75
C LEU A 319 -0.03 39.68 -28.43
N THR A 320 1.18 39.68 -28.98
CA THR A 320 1.76 38.53 -29.69
C THR A 320 3.02 38.05 -29.01
N GLY A 321 3.18 36.74 -28.82
CA GLY A 321 4.42 36.17 -28.26
C GLY A 321 4.38 34.67 -27.99
N HIS A 322 3.20 34.08 -27.82
CA HIS A 322 3.04 32.62 -27.71
C HIS A 322 3.23 31.93 -29.07
N SER A 323 3.72 30.68 -29.03
CA SER A 323 4.00 29.88 -30.24
C SER A 323 2.89 28.90 -30.60
N PHE A 324 2.00 28.63 -29.63
CA PHE A 324 0.84 27.74 -29.72
C PHE A 324 -0.42 28.47 -29.19
N PRO A 325 -1.62 27.87 -29.29
CA PRO A 325 -2.86 28.43 -28.73
C PRO A 325 -2.74 28.97 -27.31
N VAL A 326 -3.41 30.09 -27.04
CA VAL A 326 -3.50 30.68 -25.70
C VAL A 326 -4.80 30.19 -25.05
N THR A 327 -4.66 29.45 -23.96
CA THR A 327 -5.74 28.69 -23.33
C THR A 327 -6.43 29.49 -22.22
N ALA A 328 -5.69 30.32 -21.49
CA ALA A 328 -6.22 31.12 -20.39
C ALA A 328 -5.52 32.46 -20.22
N VAL A 329 -6.23 33.39 -19.58
CA VAL A 329 -5.72 34.70 -19.20
C VAL A 329 -6.31 35.16 -17.88
N ALA A 330 -5.48 35.78 -17.04
CA ALA A 330 -5.89 36.44 -15.81
C ALA A 330 -5.31 37.85 -15.74
N ILE A 331 -6.12 38.82 -15.29
CA ILE A 331 -5.69 40.22 -15.10
C ILE A 331 -5.37 40.43 -13.62
N ALA A 332 -4.25 41.09 -13.33
CA ALA A 332 -3.84 41.39 -11.97
C ALA A 332 -4.80 42.41 -11.32
N PRO A 333 -4.95 42.40 -9.99
CA PRO A 333 -5.83 43.35 -9.27
C PRO A 333 -5.48 44.84 -9.50
N ASP A 334 -4.25 45.15 -9.92
CA ASP A 334 -3.83 46.50 -10.30
C ASP A 334 -4.42 46.97 -11.65
N GLY A 335 -4.97 46.05 -12.46
CA GLY A 335 -5.50 46.32 -13.80
C GLY A 335 -4.45 46.74 -14.84
N LYS A 336 -3.16 46.62 -14.51
CA LYS A 336 -2.01 47.01 -15.34
C LYS A 336 -1.27 45.80 -15.88
N ARG A 337 -1.28 44.67 -15.17
CA ARG A 337 -0.60 43.45 -15.59
C ARG A 337 -1.59 42.33 -15.93
N ALA A 338 -1.19 41.43 -16.82
CA ALA A 338 -1.92 40.20 -17.10
C ALA A 338 -0.97 39.02 -17.22
N VAL A 339 -1.43 37.82 -16.87
CA VAL A 339 -0.71 36.56 -17.11
C VAL A 339 -1.51 35.73 -18.10
N SER A 340 -0.86 35.27 -19.15
CA SER A 340 -1.43 34.32 -20.12
C SER A 340 -0.82 32.93 -19.95
N ALA A 341 -1.61 31.91 -20.23
CA ALA A 341 -1.22 30.50 -20.26
C ALA A 341 -1.41 29.94 -21.68
N SER A 342 -0.54 29.03 -22.11
CA SER A 342 -0.57 28.46 -23.45
C SER A 342 -0.19 26.98 -23.50
N GLU A 343 -0.64 26.31 -24.56
CA GLU A 343 -0.18 24.97 -24.94
C GLU A 343 1.33 24.91 -25.25
N ASP A 344 2.01 26.05 -25.42
CA ASP A 344 3.47 26.09 -25.57
C ASP A 344 4.25 25.78 -24.28
N LYS A 345 3.54 25.38 -23.21
CA LYS A 345 4.06 24.99 -21.89
C LYS A 345 4.58 26.17 -21.05
N THR A 346 4.34 27.40 -21.50
CA THR A 346 4.81 28.61 -20.81
C THR A 346 3.64 29.45 -20.32
N LEU A 347 3.92 30.28 -19.32
CA LEU A 347 3.10 31.44 -19.01
C LEU A 347 3.86 32.71 -19.38
N LYS A 348 3.14 33.77 -19.78
CA LYS A 348 3.73 35.08 -20.05
C LYS A 348 3.07 36.15 -19.22
N LEU A 349 3.89 37.01 -18.61
CA LEU A 349 3.46 38.21 -17.89
C LEU A 349 3.51 39.40 -18.85
N TRP A 350 2.43 40.17 -18.91
CA TRP A 350 2.24 41.30 -19.83
C TRP A 350 2.01 42.59 -19.07
N ASP A 351 2.48 43.69 -19.64
CA ASP A 351 2.05 45.04 -19.30
C ASP A 351 0.92 45.45 -20.25
N LEU A 352 -0.25 45.76 -19.69
CA LEU A 352 -1.47 46.13 -20.44
C LEU A 352 -1.49 47.61 -20.87
N GLU A 353 -0.62 48.46 -20.31
CA GLU A 353 -0.50 49.86 -20.73
C GLU A 353 0.38 49.98 -21.98
N THR A 354 1.47 49.22 -22.04
CA THR A 354 2.41 49.22 -23.16
C THR A 354 2.16 48.12 -24.19
N GLY A 355 1.47 47.05 -23.79
CA GLY A 355 1.28 45.85 -24.61
C GLY A 355 2.53 44.97 -24.73
N THR A 356 3.52 45.14 -23.86
CA THR A 356 4.80 44.40 -23.93
C THR A 356 4.85 43.22 -22.98
N GLU A 357 5.54 42.15 -23.40
CA GLU A 357 5.90 41.04 -22.52
C GLU A 357 6.92 41.50 -21.48
N LEU A 358 6.62 41.26 -20.20
CA LEU A 358 7.49 41.54 -19.05
C LEU A 358 8.37 40.33 -18.68
N ALA A 359 7.81 39.12 -18.71
CA ALA A 359 8.51 37.88 -18.38
C ALA A 359 7.86 36.65 -19.04
N THR A 360 8.67 35.62 -19.30
CA THR A 360 8.20 34.26 -19.61
C THR A 360 8.51 33.35 -18.43
N LEU A 361 7.48 32.68 -17.89
CA LEU A 361 7.57 31.70 -16.82
C LEU A 361 7.61 30.30 -17.43
N THR A 362 8.70 29.57 -17.18
CA THR A 362 8.93 28.22 -17.70
C THR A 362 9.06 27.24 -16.55
N GLY A 363 8.41 26.09 -16.63
CA GLY A 363 8.54 25.02 -15.63
C GLY A 363 7.60 23.84 -15.82
N HIS A 364 6.47 24.03 -16.50
CA HIS A 364 5.56 22.94 -16.86
C HIS A 364 6.13 22.06 -17.98
N SER A 365 5.81 20.76 -17.93
CA SER A 365 6.22 19.77 -18.94
C SER A 365 5.12 19.49 -19.99
N GLY A 366 3.88 19.89 -19.67
CA GLY A 366 2.70 19.87 -20.54
C GLY A 366 2.16 21.26 -20.84
N GLY A 367 1.12 21.35 -21.68
CA GLY A 367 0.45 22.61 -21.99
C GLY A 367 -0.24 23.19 -20.75
N VAL A 368 -0.18 24.50 -20.55
CA VAL A 368 -0.81 25.16 -19.41
C VAL A 368 -2.26 25.45 -19.80
N ASN A 369 -3.22 24.98 -19.01
CA ASN A 369 -4.66 25.09 -19.32
C ASN A 369 -5.31 26.30 -18.65
N ALA A 370 -4.88 26.65 -17.42
CA ALA A 370 -5.45 27.75 -16.66
C ALA A 370 -4.43 28.49 -15.81
N VAL A 371 -4.76 29.74 -15.48
CA VAL A 371 -3.98 30.58 -14.59
C VAL A 371 -4.90 31.45 -13.75
N ALA A 372 -4.57 31.62 -12.47
CA ALA A 372 -5.22 32.55 -11.55
C ALA A 372 -4.16 33.40 -10.84
N ILE A 373 -4.43 34.69 -10.69
CA ILE A 373 -3.56 35.63 -9.96
C ILE A 373 -4.13 35.84 -8.55
N ALA A 374 -3.27 35.80 -7.55
CA ALA A 374 -3.67 36.02 -6.17
C ALA A 374 -4.14 37.48 -5.95
N PRO A 375 -5.02 37.74 -4.99
CA PRO A 375 -5.50 39.10 -4.68
C PRO A 375 -4.40 40.11 -4.31
N ASP A 376 -3.23 39.62 -3.88
CA ASP A 376 -2.06 40.45 -3.63
C ASP A 376 -1.38 40.97 -4.91
N GLY A 377 -1.70 40.40 -6.08
CA GLY A 377 -1.11 40.72 -7.37
C GLY A 377 0.38 40.34 -7.51
N LYS A 378 0.92 39.58 -6.55
CA LYS A 378 2.31 39.16 -6.48
C LYS A 378 2.49 37.68 -6.79
N ARG A 379 1.48 36.86 -6.48
CA ARG A 379 1.54 35.41 -6.73
C ARG A 379 0.55 35.00 -7.82
N ALA A 380 0.86 33.91 -8.52
CA ALA A 380 -0.07 33.25 -9.44
C ALA A 380 -0.01 31.74 -9.30
N VAL A 381 -1.12 31.07 -9.58
CA VAL A 381 -1.17 29.60 -9.68
C VAL A 381 -1.52 29.23 -11.10
N SER A 382 -0.74 28.33 -11.70
CA SER A 382 -1.00 27.75 -13.01
C SER A 382 -1.43 26.29 -12.88
N ALA A 383 -2.29 25.84 -13.79
CA ALA A 383 -2.78 24.47 -13.90
C ALA A 383 -2.44 23.92 -15.29
N SER A 384 -1.97 22.66 -15.36
CA SER A 384 -1.34 22.12 -16.57
C SER A 384 -1.81 20.70 -16.94
N GLY A 385 -1.61 20.37 -18.21
CA GLY A 385 -1.69 19.02 -18.77
C GLY A 385 -0.66 18.05 -18.22
N ASP A 386 0.34 18.52 -17.48
CA ASP A 386 1.30 17.68 -16.76
C ASP A 386 0.82 17.21 -15.38
N GLU A 387 -0.47 17.35 -15.09
CA GLU A 387 -1.12 16.84 -13.86
C GLU A 387 -0.74 17.63 -12.59
N THR A 388 0.06 18.69 -12.72
CA THR A 388 0.51 19.54 -11.60
C THR A 388 -0.12 20.93 -11.63
N LEU A 389 -0.10 21.58 -10.46
CA LEU A 389 -0.20 23.03 -10.36
C LEU A 389 1.14 23.61 -9.93
N LYS A 390 1.44 24.85 -10.35
CA LYS A 390 2.63 25.57 -9.91
C LYS A 390 2.26 26.93 -9.33
N LEU A 391 2.84 27.26 -8.19
CA LEU A 391 2.75 28.57 -7.55
C LEU A 391 3.96 29.40 -8.00
N TRP A 392 3.71 30.62 -8.48
CA TRP A 392 4.71 31.52 -9.04
C TRP A 392 4.78 32.81 -8.26
N ASP A 393 5.98 33.37 -8.18
CA ASP A 393 6.22 34.76 -7.84
C ASP A 393 6.27 35.59 -9.14
N LEU A 394 5.35 36.54 -9.29
CA LEU A 394 5.24 37.39 -10.49
C LEU A 394 6.23 38.57 -10.49
N GLU A 395 6.88 38.87 -9.37
CA GLU A 395 7.88 39.93 -9.27
C GLU A 395 9.25 39.41 -9.72
N THR A 396 9.62 38.20 -9.31
CA THR A 396 10.88 37.54 -9.70
C THR A 396 10.75 36.65 -10.93
N GLY A 397 9.54 36.19 -11.24
CA GLY A 397 9.27 35.19 -12.28
C GLY A 397 9.70 33.76 -11.91
N THR A 398 9.91 33.48 -10.62
CA THR A 398 10.36 32.16 -10.14
C THR A 398 9.21 31.28 -9.68
N GLU A 399 9.36 29.98 -9.87
CA GLU A 399 8.49 28.98 -9.24
C GLU A 399 8.74 28.94 -7.72
N LEU A 400 7.67 29.07 -6.93
CA LEU A 400 7.67 28.99 -5.47
C LEU A 400 7.40 27.56 -4.97
N ALA A 401 6.47 26.84 -5.62
CA ALA A 401 6.10 25.47 -5.26
C ALA A 401 5.46 24.73 -6.45
N THR A 402 5.65 23.41 -6.49
CA THR A 402 4.84 22.50 -7.31
C THR A 402 3.83 21.79 -6.41
N LEU A 403 2.55 21.86 -6.76
CA LEU A 403 1.46 21.19 -6.07
C LEU A 403 1.07 19.93 -6.86
N THR A 404 1.32 18.77 -6.26
CA THR A 404 1.02 17.45 -6.83
C THR A 404 -0.18 16.82 -6.12
N GLY A 405 -0.97 16.03 -6.85
CA GLY A 405 -2.07 15.27 -6.25
C GLY A 405 -3.25 14.96 -7.18
N HIS A 406 -3.37 15.63 -8.32
CA HIS A 406 -4.29 15.21 -9.39
C HIS A 406 -3.70 14.03 -10.16
N SER A 407 -4.57 13.14 -10.62
CA SER A 407 -4.14 11.95 -11.39
C SER A 407 -4.17 12.17 -12.90
N TRP A 408 -4.71 13.30 -13.37
CA TRP A 408 -4.87 13.68 -14.78
C TRP A 408 -4.79 15.21 -14.95
N SER A 409 -4.77 15.66 -16.20
CA SER A 409 -4.69 17.08 -16.58
C SER A 409 -5.60 17.98 -15.72
N VAL A 410 -5.00 19.06 -15.20
CA VAL A 410 -5.70 20.09 -14.43
C VAL A 410 -6.20 21.15 -15.40
N LEU A 411 -7.50 21.36 -15.45
CA LEU A 411 -8.15 22.23 -16.42
C LEU A 411 -8.38 23.66 -15.91
N ALA A 412 -8.68 23.80 -14.62
CA ALA A 412 -8.98 25.09 -14.04
C ALA A 412 -8.41 25.22 -12.63
N VAL A 413 -8.15 26.46 -12.25
CA VAL A 413 -7.74 26.84 -10.90
C VAL A 413 -8.36 28.18 -10.52
N ALA A 414 -8.80 28.31 -9.28
CA ALA A 414 -9.28 29.55 -8.69
C ALA A 414 -8.59 29.77 -7.33
N ILE A 415 -8.17 31.01 -7.05
CA ILE A 415 -7.57 31.39 -5.77
C ILE A 415 -8.65 32.07 -4.92
N ALA A 416 -8.71 31.71 -3.65
CA ALA A 416 -9.66 32.30 -2.70
C ALA A 416 -9.33 33.78 -2.45
N PRO A 417 -10.33 34.61 -2.08
CA PRO A 417 -10.11 36.04 -1.80
C PRO A 417 -9.11 36.34 -0.68
N ASP A 418 -8.86 35.37 0.21
CA ASP A 418 -7.83 35.46 1.25
C ASP A 418 -6.40 35.32 0.70
N GLY A 419 -6.23 34.83 -0.54
CA GLY A 419 -4.93 34.57 -1.17
C GLY A 419 -4.14 33.42 -0.53
N LYS A 420 -4.77 32.66 0.38
CA LYS A 420 -4.17 31.57 1.14
C LYS A 420 -4.60 30.20 0.62
N ARG A 421 -5.78 30.12 0.01
CA ARG A 421 -6.32 28.85 -0.50
C ARG A 421 -6.54 28.88 -2.01
N ALA A 422 -6.47 27.73 -2.65
CA ALA A 422 -6.85 27.56 -4.06
C ALA A 422 -7.71 26.32 -4.26
N VAL A 423 -8.57 26.33 -5.27
CA VAL A 423 -9.31 25.14 -5.73
C VAL A 423 -8.94 24.85 -7.16
N SER A 424 -8.62 23.60 -7.46
CA SER A 424 -8.35 23.12 -8.81
C SER A 424 -9.41 22.12 -9.28
N ALA A 425 -9.62 22.07 -10.59
CA ALA A 425 -10.52 21.15 -11.27
C ALA A 425 -9.73 20.33 -12.31
N SER A 426 -10.02 19.03 -12.42
CA SER A 426 -9.26 18.12 -13.29
C SER A 426 -10.16 17.16 -14.07
N TRP A 427 -9.59 16.60 -15.14
CA TRP A 427 -10.13 15.44 -15.85
C TRP A 427 -10.31 14.22 -14.94
N ASP A 428 -9.62 14.14 -13.80
CA ASP A 428 -9.79 13.04 -12.84
C ASP A 428 -11.16 13.01 -12.14
N LYS A 429 -12.06 13.93 -12.51
CA LYS A 429 -13.44 14.10 -12.02
C LYS A 429 -13.52 14.65 -10.61
N THR A 430 -12.41 15.13 -10.07
CA THR A 430 -12.32 15.68 -8.72
C THR A 430 -12.00 17.16 -8.73
N LEU A 431 -12.33 17.81 -7.62
CA LEU A 431 -11.75 19.10 -7.26
C LEU A 431 -10.82 18.91 -6.07
N LYS A 432 -9.76 19.72 -5.98
CA LYS A 432 -8.84 19.70 -4.85
C LYS A 432 -8.71 21.09 -4.24
N LEU A 433 -8.75 21.15 -2.91
CA LEU A 433 -8.53 22.37 -2.13
C LEU A 433 -7.10 22.37 -1.61
N TRP A 434 -6.39 23.46 -1.86
CA TRP A 434 -4.97 23.65 -1.56
C TRP A 434 -4.75 24.79 -0.57
N ASP A 435 -3.77 24.62 0.30
CA ASP A 435 -3.11 25.66 1.08
C ASP A 435 -1.89 26.19 0.31
N LEU A 436 -1.81 27.50 0.14
CA LEU A 436 -0.74 28.20 -0.56
C LEU A 436 0.31 28.80 0.41
N GLU A 437 0.08 28.76 1.72
CA GLU A 437 1.02 29.26 2.73
C GLU A 437 2.04 28.19 3.14
N THR A 438 1.62 26.93 3.20
CA THR A 438 2.47 25.79 3.62
C THR A 438 3.37 25.23 2.53
N GLY A 439 3.59 25.99 1.43
CA GLY A 439 4.20 25.59 0.15
C GLY A 439 5.60 24.95 0.15
N THR A 440 6.09 24.46 1.28
CA THR A 440 7.12 23.42 1.36
C THR A 440 6.55 22.07 0.96
N GLU A 441 7.18 21.44 -0.03
CA GLU A 441 6.97 20.04 -0.36
C GLU A 441 7.32 19.17 0.87
N LEU A 442 6.30 18.65 1.57
CA LEU A 442 6.50 17.57 2.52
C LEU A 442 6.58 16.27 1.75
N ALA A 443 7.80 15.76 1.62
CA ALA A 443 8.19 14.44 1.13
C ALA A 443 7.34 13.93 -0.07
N THR A 444 7.88 14.04 -1.28
CA THR A 444 7.38 13.27 -2.42
C THR A 444 7.29 11.80 -2.01
N LEU A 445 6.10 11.20 -2.09
CA LEU A 445 5.95 9.76 -1.90
C LEU A 445 6.92 9.06 -2.85
N THR A 446 7.85 8.32 -2.27
CA THR A 446 8.89 7.64 -3.03
C THR A 446 8.27 6.52 -3.84
N GLY A 447 8.22 6.72 -5.15
CA GLY A 447 7.71 5.78 -6.14
C GLY A 447 8.28 6.14 -7.51
N HIS A 448 7.60 5.74 -8.57
CA HIS A 448 7.90 6.22 -9.91
C HIS A 448 7.23 7.58 -10.17
N SER A 449 7.82 8.39 -11.07
CA SER A 449 7.23 9.68 -11.49
C SER A 449 6.13 9.53 -12.55
N SER A 450 5.65 8.31 -12.77
CA SER A 450 4.72 7.94 -13.84
C SER A 450 4.09 6.60 -13.48
N SER A 451 2.91 6.34 -14.05
CA SER A 451 2.18 5.06 -13.99
C SER A 451 3.04 3.79 -13.87
N VAL A 452 2.71 2.97 -12.87
CA VAL A 452 3.30 1.65 -12.64
C VAL A 452 2.53 0.61 -13.44
N THR A 453 3.13 0.16 -14.53
CA THR A 453 2.50 -0.70 -15.54
C THR A 453 2.55 -2.17 -15.17
N ALA A 454 3.57 -2.59 -14.43
CA ALA A 454 3.76 -3.97 -13.99
C ALA A 454 4.47 -4.03 -12.64
N VAL A 455 4.10 -5.02 -11.83
CA VAL A 455 4.73 -5.34 -10.56
C VAL A 455 4.92 -6.85 -10.49
N ALA A 456 6.12 -7.29 -10.11
CA ALA A 456 6.44 -8.70 -9.87
C ALA A 456 7.07 -8.87 -8.48
N ILE A 457 6.61 -9.87 -7.75
CA ILE A 457 7.19 -10.26 -6.45
C ILE A 457 8.13 -11.45 -6.68
N ALA A 458 9.32 -11.41 -6.07
CA ALA A 458 10.29 -12.48 -6.17
C ALA A 458 9.79 -13.75 -5.47
N PRO A 459 10.24 -14.95 -5.88
CA PRO A 459 9.84 -16.22 -5.27
C PRO A 459 10.19 -16.34 -3.79
N ASP A 460 11.16 -15.56 -3.30
CA ASP A 460 11.50 -15.48 -1.89
C ASP A 460 10.46 -14.71 -1.04
N GLY A 461 9.55 -13.97 -1.68
CA GLY A 461 8.55 -13.12 -1.03
C GLY A 461 9.13 -11.89 -0.34
N LYS A 462 10.43 -11.61 -0.52
CA LYS A 462 11.16 -10.53 0.17
C LYS A 462 11.48 -9.36 -0.73
N ARG A 463 11.54 -9.55 -2.04
CA ARG A 463 11.83 -8.49 -3.00
C ARG A 463 10.70 -8.33 -4.01
N ALA A 464 10.53 -7.11 -4.51
CA ALA A 464 9.63 -6.82 -5.62
C ALA A 464 10.30 -5.90 -6.64
N VAL A 465 9.91 -6.05 -7.90
CA VAL A 465 10.31 -5.13 -8.98
C VAL A 465 9.05 -4.47 -9.53
N SER A 466 9.02 -3.14 -9.53
CA SER A 466 8.01 -2.35 -10.21
C SER A 466 8.58 -1.76 -11.48
N ALA A 467 7.74 -1.69 -12.51
CA ALA A 467 8.07 -1.11 -13.81
C ALA A 467 7.17 0.11 -14.08
N SER A 468 7.79 1.18 -14.56
CA SER A 468 7.14 2.42 -14.99
C SER A 468 7.86 2.96 -16.22
N SER A 469 7.29 4.00 -16.87
CA SER A 469 7.84 4.77 -17.99
C SER A 469 9.23 4.30 -18.46
N ASN A 470 10.33 4.87 -18.01
CA ASN A 470 11.68 4.46 -18.44
C ASN A 470 12.51 3.83 -17.32
N THR A 471 11.90 3.53 -16.17
CA THR A 471 12.62 3.06 -14.96
C THR A 471 11.95 1.84 -14.37
N LEU A 472 12.76 0.96 -13.79
CA LEU A 472 12.29 -0.04 -12.85
C LEU A 472 12.85 0.28 -11.47
N LYS A 473 12.13 -0.11 -10.42
CA LYS A 473 12.61 0.00 -9.04
C LYS A 473 12.56 -1.37 -8.37
N LEU A 474 13.64 -1.70 -7.69
CA LEU A 474 13.76 -2.88 -6.85
C LEU A 474 13.46 -2.47 -5.41
N TRP A 475 12.59 -3.23 -4.75
CA TRP A 475 12.08 -2.96 -3.43
C TRP A 475 12.38 -4.11 -2.48
N ASP A 476 12.63 -3.77 -1.24
CA ASP A 476 12.54 -4.69 -0.11
C ASP A 476 11.09 -4.70 0.40
N LEU A 477 10.46 -5.87 0.48
CA LEU A 477 9.07 -6.01 0.92
C LEU A 477 8.90 -6.02 2.44
N GLU A 478 9.98 -6.26 3.19
CA GLU A 478 9.95 -6.27 4.66
C GLU A 478 10.02 -4.85 5.21
N THR A 479 10.89 -4.02 4.65
CA THR A 479 11.04 -2.60 5.03
C THR A 479 10.26 -1.66 4.13
N GLY A 480 9.86 -2.11 2.94
CA GLY A 480 9.20 -1.27 1.96
C GLY A 480 10.10 -0.21 1.31
N THR A 481 11.41 -0.30 1.52
CA THR A 481 12.38 0.67 1.01
C THR A 481 12.84 0.32 -0.39
N GLU A 482 13.09 1.34 -1.20
CA GLU A 482 13.76 1.17 -2.49
C GLU A 482 15.21 0.71 -2.27
N LEU A 483 15.56 -0.45 -2.83
CA LEU A 483 16.93 -1.00 -2.83
C LEU A 483 17.76 -0.45 -3.99
N ALA A 484 17.15 -0.29 -5.17
CA ALA A 484 17.82 0.25 -6.36
C ALA A 484 16.82 0.79 -7.40
N THR A 485 17.19 1.87 -8.09
CA THR A 485 16.55 2.27 -9.36
C THR A 485 17.34 1.68 -10.52
N LEU A 486 16.69 0.81 -11.30
CA LEU A 486 17.23 0.20 -12.51
C LEU A 486 16.93 1.13 -13.70
N THR A 487 17.95 1.86 -14.14
CA THR A 487 17.86 2.79 -15.28
C THR A 487 18.54 2.20 -16.50
N GLY A 488 17.97 2.44 -17.68
CA GLY A 488 18.57 2.01 -18.94
C GLY A 488 17.60 1.95 -20.12
N HIS A 489 16.30 1.78 -19.87
CA HIS A 489 15.29 1.86 -20.92
C HIS A 489 15.07 3.30 -21.38
N SER A 490 14.78 3.48 -22.66
CA SER A 490 14.48 4.80 -23.26
C SER A 490 12.99 5.03 -23.55
N GLY A 491 12.16 4.02 -23.32
CA GLY A 491 10.70 4.05 -23.48
C GLY A 491 9.98 3.26 -22.41
N GLY A 492 8.64 3.33 -22.45
CA GLY A 492 7.67 2.68 -21.55
C GLY A 492 7.99 1.22 -21.24
N VAL A 493 8.31 0.86 -20.00
CA VAL A 493 8.43 -0.54 -19.57
C VAL A 493 7.02 -1.11 -19.40
N MET A 494 6.74 -2.27 -20.01
CA MET A 494 5.39 -2.86 -20.06
C MET A 494 5.22 -4.14 -19.26
N ALA A 495 6.27 -4.93 -19.14
CA ALA A 495 6.25 -6.17 -18.41
C ALA A 495 7.59 -6.39 -17.72
N VAL A 496 7.53 -7.03 -16.56
CA VAL A 496 8.69 -7.49 -15.83
C VAL A 496 8.43 -8.91 -15.34
N ALA A 497 9.42 -9.78 -15.48
CA ALA A 497 9.39 -11.14 -14.96
C ALA A 497 10.63 -11.38 -14.11
N ILE A 498 10.46 -11.97 -12.93
CA ILE A 498 11.55 -12.37 -12.04
C ILE A 498 11.83 -13.86 -12.25
N ALA A 499 13.10 -14.23 -12.36
CA ALA A 499 13.51 -15.61 -12.53
C ALA A 499 13.19 -16.45 -11.28
N PRO A 500 12.98 -17.77 -11.41
CA PRO A 500 12.68 -18.65 -10.27
C PRO A 500 13.76 -18.66 -9.18
N ASP A 501 15.01 -18.30 -9.52
CA ASP A 501 16.10 -18.14 -8.57
C ASP A 501 15.98 -16.87 -7.70
N GLY A 502 15.09 -15.94 -8.06
CA GLY A 502 14.90 -14.64 -7.42
C GLY A 502 16.07 -13.67 -7.58
N LYS A 503 17.11 -14.03 -8.34
CA LYS A 503 18.33 -13.23 -8.50
C LYS A 503 18.34 -12.40 -9.77
N ARG A 504 17.58 -12.81 -10.78
CA ARG A 504 17.53 -12.13 -12.08
C ARG A 504 16.13 -11.67 -12.42
N ALA A 505 16.01 -10.57 -13.17
CA ALA A 505 14.75 -10.13 -13.76
C ALA A 505 14.94 -9.74 -15.22
N VAL A 506 13.88 -9.91 -16.03
CA VAL A 506 13.84 -9.42 -17.40
C VAL A 506 12.71 -8.40 -17.53
N SER A 507 13.03 -7.24 -18.10
CA SER A 507 12.07 -6.18 -18.42
C SER A 507 11.88 -6.05 -19.92
N ALA A 508 10.65 -5.77 -20.35
CA ALA A 508 10.26 -5.53 -21.74
C ALA A 508 9.74 -4.09 -21.92
N SER A 509 10.17 -3.40 -22.98
CA SER A 509 9.90 -1.96 -23.17
C SER A 509 9.44 -1.59 -24.58
N TRP A 510 8.82 -0.40 -24.69
CA TRP A 510 8.55 0.31 -25.95
C TRP A 510 9.81 0.77 -26.69
N ASP A 511 11.00 0.70 -26.07
CA ASP A 511 12.26 0.98 -26.76
C ASP A 511 12.78 -0.18 -27.64
N GLU A 512 11.93 -1.17 -27.91
CA GLU A 512 12.22 -2.33 -28.77
C GLU A 512 13.22 -3.32 -28.15
N THR A 513 13.66 -3.10 -26.92
CA THR A 513 14.62 -3.95 -26.22
C THR A 513 14.02 -4.68 -25.02
N LEU A 514 14.69 -5.76 -24.62
CA LEU A 514 14.56 -6.28 -23.27
C LEU A 514 15.86 -6.07 -22.50
N LYS A 515 15.78 -5.94 -21.17
CA LYS A 515 16.96 -5.87 -20.32
C LYS A 515 16.93 -6.96 -19.26
N LEU A 516 18.07 -7.61 -19.09
CA LEU A 516 18.33 -8.58 -18.04
C LEU A 516 19.04 -7.87 -16.89
N TRP A 517 18.50 -8.01 -15.69
CA TRP A 517 18.96 -7.33 -14.48
C TRP A 517 19.44 -8.35 -13.45
N ASP A 518 20.47 -7.98 -12.72
CA ASP A 518 20.87 -8.61 -11.48
C ASP A 518 20.16 -7.90 -10.31
N LEU A 519 19.35 -8.65 -9.56
CA LEU A 519 18.57 -8.13 -8.42
C LEU A 519 19.36 -8.15 -7.10
N GLU A 520 20.57 -8.67 -7.06
CA GLU A 520 21.47 -8.56 -5.89
C GLU A 520 22.28 -7.26 -5.98
N THR A 521 22.76 -6.91 -7.17
CA THR A 521 23.58 -5.70 -7.40
C THR A 521 22.79 -4.50 -7.92
N GLY A 522 21.59 -4.72 -8.48
CA GLY A 522 20.81 -3.68 -9.13
C GLY A 522 21.39 -3.22 -10.48
N THR A 523 22.26 -4.02 -11.11
CA THR A 523 22.93 -3.66 -12.36
C THR A 523 22.34 -4.37 -13.56
N GLU A 524 22.40 -3.72 -14.73
CA GLU A 524 22.10 -4.37 -16.01
C GLU A 524 23.18 -5.42 -16.32
N LEU A 525 22.76 -6.66 -16.58
CA LEU A 525 23.62 -7.76 -17.04
C LEU A 525 23.74 -7.79 -18.56
N ALA A 526 22.62 -7.55 -19.26
CA ALA A 526 22.58 -7.54 -20.72
C ALA A 526 21.39 -6.74 -21.26
N THR A 527 21.59 -6.06 -22.40
CA THR A 527 20.51 -5.59 -23.26
C THR A 527 20.27 -6.61 -24.38
N LEU A 528 19.08 -7.20 -24.40
CA LEU A 528 18.62 -8.15 -25.41
C LEU A 528 18.00 -7.36 -26.57
N THR A 529 18.77 -7.20 -27.64
CA THR A 529 18.34 -6.48 -28.85
C THR A 529 17.96 -7.46 -29.95
N GLY A 530 16.88 -7.17 -30.67
CA GLY A 530 16.47 -8.00 -31.81
C GLY A 530 15.05 -7.78 -32.30
N HIS A 531 14.14 -7.31 -31.44
CA HIS A 531 12.80 -6.89 -31.88
C HIS A 531 12.88 -5.58 -32.67
N SER A 532 11.91 -5.37 -33.55
CA SER A 532 11.82 -4.17 -34.43
C SER A 532 10.64 -3.26 -34.10
N SER A 533 9.97 -3.52 -32.98
CA SER A 533 8.88 -2.73 -32.45
C SER A 533 8.72 -3.00 -30.95
N TRP A 534 7.70 -2.39 -30.33
CA TRP A 534 7.46 -2.44 -28.88
C TRP A 534 7.38 -3.87 -28.36
N VAL A 535 8.05 -4.15 -27.24
CA VAL A 535 7.97 -5.44 -26.55
C VAL A 535 6.89 -5.34 -25.47
N ARG A 536 5.84 -6.15 -25.58
CA ARG A 536 4.65 -6.09 -24.70
C ARG A 536 4.70 -7.05 -23.53
N GLY A 537 5.30 -8.22 -23.72
CA GLY A 537 5.27 -9.29 -22.73
C GLY A 537 6.59 -10.05 -22.68
N VAL A 538 6.88 -10.59 -21.50
CA VAL A 538 8.02 -11.47 -21.27
C VAL A 538 7.64 -12.56 -20.26
N ALA A 539 8.08 -13.78 -20.53
CA ALA A 539 7.95 -14.91 -19.62
C ALA A 539 9.31 -15.61 -19.46
N ILE A 540 9.69 -15.95 -18.23
CA ILE A 540 10.92 -16.70 -17.94
C ILE A 540 10.54 -18.18 -17.76
N ALA A 541 11.33 -19.06 -18.35
CA ALA A 541 11.11 -20.50 -18.23
C ALA A 541 11.38 -20.98 -16.78
N PRO A 542 10.75 -22.07 -16.33
CA PRO A 542 10.96 -22.61 -14.98
C PRO A 542 12.42 -22.99 -14.65
N ASP A 543 13.24 -23.23 -15.66
CA ASP A 543 14.68 -23.46 -15.50
C ASP A 543 15.48 -22.20 -15.14
N GLY A 544 14.88 -21.01 -15.29
CA GLY A 544 15.52 -19.71 -15.09
C GLY A 544 16.62 -19.37 -16.11
N LYS A 545 16.82 -20.20 -17.14
CA LYS A 545 17.88 -20.04 -18.14
C LYS A 545 17.36 -19.46 -19.44
N ARG A 546 16.08 -19.61 -19.73
CA ARG A 546 15.47 -19.13 -20.98
C ARG A 546 14.34 -18.13 -20.72
N ALA A 547 14.13 -17.21 -21.65
CA ALA A 547 12.97 -16.33 -21.65
C ALA A 547 12.34 -16.23 -23.03
N VAL A 548 11.03 -16.00 -23.10
CA VAL A 548 10.31 -15.70 -24.33
C VAL A 548 9.73 -14.30 -24.26
N SER A 549 9.97 -13.49 -25.28
CA SER A 549 9.42 -12.15 -25.43
C SER A 549 8.34 -12.11 -26.52
N ALA A 550 7.36 -11.22 -26.36
CA ALA A 550 6.27 -10.97 -27.31
C ALA A 550 6.26 -9.50 -27.74
N SER A 551 6.15 -9.22 -29.04
CA SER A 551 6.29 -7.88 -29.61
C SER A 551 5.22 -7.51 -30.65
N ASP A 552 5.08 -6.20 -30.85
CA ASP A 552 4.30 -5.57 -31.92
C ASP A 552 4.90 -5.79 -33.32
N ASP A 553 6.11 -6.35 -33.43
CA ASP A 553 6.69 -6.77 -34.71
C ASP A 553 6.11 -8.10 -35.23
N ASN A 554 5.07 -8.62 -34.57
CA ASN A 554 4.37 -9.88 -34.86
C ASN A 554 5.22 -11.14 -34.59
N THR A 555 6.36 -11.01 -33.90
CA THR A 555 7.23 -12.14 -33.57
C THR A 555 7.30 -12.39 -32.07
N LEU A 556 7.71 -13.62 -31.73
CA LEU A 556 8.26 -13.91 -30.41
C LEU A 556 9.74 -14.25 -30.54
N LYS A 557 10.53 -13.97 -29.51
CA LYS A 557 11.94 -14.35 -29.46
C LYS A 557 12.24 -15.17 -28.22
N LEU A 558 12.98 -16.25 -28.40
CA LEU A 558 13.52 -17.09 -27.34
C LEU A 558 14.95 -16.64 -27.05
N TRP A 559 15.23 -16.36 -25.78
CA TRP A 559 16.49 -15.82 -25.29
C TRP A 559 17.16 -16.79 -24.34
N ASP A 560 18.49 -16.82 -24.39
CA ASP A 560 19.33 -17.43 -23.38
C ASP A 560 19.75 -16.35 -22.37
N LEU A 561 19.35 -16.53 -21.10
CA LEU A 561 19.60 -15.57 -20.02
C LEU A 561 20.98 -15.73 -19.37
N GLU A 562 21.76 -16.75 -19.72
CA GLU A 562 23.14 -16.90 -19.25
C GLU A 562 24.11 -16.11 -20.14
N THR A 563 23.83 -16.10 -21.45
CA THR A 563 24.66 -15.46 -22.48
C THR A 563 24.10 -14.12 -22.96
N GLY A 564 22.81 -13.86 -22.75
CA GLY A 564 22.11 -12.69 -23.26
C GLY A 564 21.88 -12.72 -24.78
N THR A 565 21.88 -13.91 -25.39
CA THR A 565 21.77 -14.08 -26.84
C THR A 565 20.40 -14.60 -27.27
N GLU A 566 20.01 -14.25 -28.50
CA GLU A 566 18.81 -14.81 -29.13
C GLU A 566 19.09 -16.26 -29.56
N LEU A 567 18.25 -17.20 -29.09
CA LEU A 567 18.27 -18.60 -29.49
C LEU A 567 17.43 -18.87 -30.74
N ALA A 568 16.25 -18.25 -30.82
CA ALA A 568 15.33 -18.42 -31.94
C ALA A 568 14.36 -17.23 -32.08
N THR A 569 14.01 -16.88 -33.32
CA THR A 569 12.84 -16.05 -33.65
C THR A 569 11.67 -16.97 -34.05
N LEU A 570 10.58 -16.90 -33.31
CA LEU A 570 9.33 -17.62 -33.56
C LEU A 570 8.43 -16.72 -34.43
N THR A 571 8.29 -17.07 -35.71
CA THR A 571 7.47 -16.34 -36.68
C THR A 571 6.21 -17.13 -37.03
N GLY A 572 5.09 -16.44 -37.15
CA GLY A 572 3.82 -17.07 -37.55
C GLY A 572 2.58 -16.21 -37.33
N HIS A 573 2.60 -15.29 -36.37
CA HIS A 573 1.52 -14.33 -36.18
C HIS A 573 1.52 -13.25 -37.27
N SER A 574 0.33 -12.76 -37.63
CA SER A 574 0.15 -11.69 -38.62
C SER A 574 -0.22 -10.34 -37.99
N GLY A 575 -0.26 -10.28 -36.66
CA GLY A 575 -0.54 -9.09 -35.88
C GLY A 575 0.24 -9.10 -34.56
N TRP A 576 0.09 -8.01 -33.82
CA TRP A 576 0.83 -7.77 -32.56
C TRP A 576 0.67 -8.91 -31.57
N VAL A 577 1.78 -9.42 -31.05
CA VAL A 577 1.77 -10.43 -30.00
C VAL A 577 1.65 -9.71 -28.65
N LYS A 578 0.51 -9.90 -27.97
CA LYS A 578 0.17 -9.16 -26.75
C LYS A 578 0.66 -9.85 -25.48
N ALA A 579 0.61 -11.18 -25.42
CA ALA A 579 0.99 -11.95 -24.25
C ALA A 579 1.63 -13.29 -24.63
N VAL A 580 2.43 -13.82 -23.71
CA VAL A 580 3.07 -15.13 -23.82
C VAL A 580 3.09 -15.82 -22.44
N ALA A 581 2.83 -17.12 -22.43
CA ALA A 581 2.96 -17.97 -21.24
C ALA A 581 3.81 -19.20 -21.59
N ILE A 582 4.72 -19.58 -20.69
CA ILE A 582 5.55 -20.79 -20.82
C ILE A 582 4.92 -21.89 -19.97
N ALA A 583 4.82 -23.10 -20.53
CA ALA A 583 4.28 -24.25 -19.81
C ALA A 583 5.23 -24.66 -18.67
N PRO A 584 4.72 -25.29 -17.59
CA PRO A 584 5.54 -25.73 -16.45
C PRO A 584 6.67 -26.72 -16.82
N ASP A 585 6.55 -27.40 -17.96
CA ASP A 585 7.61 -28.26 -18.50
C ASP A 585 8.82 -27.49 -19.06
N GLY A 586 8.68 -26.17 -19.27
CA GLY A 586 9.69 -25.31 -19.89
C GLY A 586 9.99 -25.61 -21.37
N LYS A 587 9.20 -26.50 -22.00
CA LYS A 587 9.39 -26.96 -23.38
C LYS A 587 8.38 -26.34 -24.33
N ARG A 588 7.21 -25.94 -23.83
CA ARG A 588 6.14 -25.36 -24.66
C ARG A 588 5.82 -23.94 -24.23
N ALA A 589 5.35 -23.11 -25.18
CA ALA A 589 4.81 -21.79 -24.89
C ALA A 589 3.54 -21.53 -25.69
N VAL A 590 2.63 -20.72 -25.14
CA VAL A 590 1.44 -20.24 -25.84
C VAL A 590 1.51 -18.73 -25.98
N SER A 591 1.29 -18.23 -27.18
CA SER A 591 1.23 -16.80 -27.49
C SER A 591 -0.19 -16.37 -27.84
N ALA A 592 -0.56 -15.16 -27.43
CA ALA A 592 -1.85 -14.51 -27.72
C ALA A 592 -1.64 -13.25 -28.57
N SER A 593 -2.44 -13.07 -29.62
CA SER A 593 -2.20 -12.05 -30.64
C SER A 593 -3.44 -11.24 -31.01
N ARG A 594 -3.17 -10.06 -31.57
CA ARG A 594 -4.13 -9.18 -32.23
C ARG A 594 -4.74 -9.82 -33.50
N ASP A 595 -4.09 -10.82 -34.07
CA ASP A 595 -4.61 -11.56 -35.24
C ASP A 595 -5.72 -12.57 -34.91
N GLU A 596 -6.32 -12.48 -33.72
CA GLU A 596 -7.45 -13.30 -33.27
C GLU A 596 -7.09 -14.76 -32.96
N THR A 597 -5.80 -15.14 -33.09
CA THR A 597 -5.32 -16.50 -32.84
C THR A 597 -4.45 -16.61 -31.60
N LEU A 598 -4.34 -17.84 -31.09
CA LEU A 598 -3.23 -18.23 -30.24
C LEU A 598 -2.34 -19.23 -30.98
N LYS A 599 -1.05 -19.29 -30.64
CA LYS A 599 -0.13 -20.29 -31.19
C LYS A 599 0.59 -21.02 -30.08
N LEU A 600 0.69 -22.33 -30.24
CA LEU A 600 1.47 -23.22 -29.39
C LEU A 600 2.83 -23.48 -30.03
N TRP A 601 3.89 -23.25 -29.28
CA TRP A 601 5.27 -23.32 -29.73
C TRP A 601 6.04 -24.40 -28.99
N ASP A 602 6.95 -25.05 -29.70
CA ASP A 602 8.00 -25.87 -29.13
C ASP A 602 9.27 -25.03 -28.96
N LEU A 603 9.72 -24.85 -27.71
CA LEU A 603 10.86 -24.02 -27.36
C LEU A 603 12.21 -24.71 -27.57
N GLU A 604 12.25 -26.02 -27.82
CA GLU A 604 13.49 -26.73 -28.13
C GLU A 604 13.84 -26.59 -29.62
N THR A 605 12.83 -26.62 -30.49
CA THR A 605 12.97 -26.58 -31.95
C THR A 605 12.63 -25.22 -32.56
N GLY A 606 11.95 -24.34 -31.81
CA GLY A 606 11.47 -23.05 -32.27
C GLY A 606 10.31 -23.14 -33.28
N ARG A 607 9.63 -24.29 -33.36
CA ARG A 607 8.57 -24.53 -34.33
C ARG A 607 7.19 -24.29 -33.73
N GLU A 608 6.27 -23.83 -34.56
CA GLU A 608 4.85 -23.84 -34.25
C GLU A 608 4.35 -25.29 -34.23
N LEU A 609 3.73 -25.70 -33.12
CA LEU A 609 3.09 -26.99 -32.95
C LEU A 609 1.63 -26.95 -33.40
N ALA A 610 0.92 -25.86 -33.08
CA ALA A 610 -0.48 -25.67 -33.45
C ALA A 610 -0.87 -24.19 -33.50
N THR A 611 -1.78 -23.83 -34.42
CA THR A 611 -2.55 -22.59 -34.36
C THR A 611 -3.91 -22.88 -33.75
N LEU A 612 -4.20 -22.25 -32.62
CA LEU A 612 -5.47 -22.33 -31.91
C LEU A 612 -6.40 -21.23 -32.44
N THR A 613 -7.38 -21.63 -33.25
CA THR A 613 -8.35 -20.71 -33.87
C THR A 613 -9.71 -20.86 -33.20
N GLY A 614 -10.41 -19.74 -32.96
CA GLY A 614 -11.75 -19.77 -32.39
C GLY A 614 -12.25 -18.43 -31.86
N HIS A 615 -11.36 -17.53 -31.42
CA HIS A 615 -11.75 -16.17 -31.07
C HIS A 615 -12.10 -15.35 -32.32
N SER A 616 -13.00 -14.37 -32.15
CA SER A 616 -13.49 -13.51 -33.25
C SER A 616 -12.92 -12.09 -33.23
N ARG A 617 -12.06 -11.80 -32.23
CA ARG A 617 -11.35 -10.55 -32.04
C ARG A 617 -10.03 -10.81 -31.31
N GLU A 618 -9.23 -9.75 -31.19
CA GLU A 618 -7.92 -9.73 -30.53
C GLU A 618 -7.90 -10.48 -29.18
N VAL A 619 -6.87 -11.31 -28.98
CA VAL A 619 -6.66 -12.04 -27.72
C VAL A 619 -5.70 -11.24 -26.83
N TRP A 620 -6.12 -10.91 -25.61
CA TRP A 620 -5.37 -10.05 -24.69
C TRP A 620 -4.42 -10.82 -23.78
N ALA A 621 -4.89 -11.92 -23.20
CA ALA A 621 -4.14 -12.68 -22.21
C ALA A 621 -4.29 -14.18 -22.41
N VAL A 622 -3.30 -14.92 -21.93
CA VAL A 622 -3.30 -16.38 -21.89
C VAL A 622 -2.65 -16.86 -20.61
N ALA A 623 -3.24 -17.88 -19.98
CA ALA A 623 -2.68 -18.57 -18.83
C ALA A 623 -2.64 -20.08 -19.10
N ILE A 624 -1.55 -20.74 -18.73
CA ILE A 624 -1.40 -22.19 -18.85
C ILE A 624 -1.66 -22.81 -17.47
N ALA A 625 -2.45 -23.88 -17.43
CA ALA A 625 -2.75 -24.59 -16.20
C ALA A 625 -1.48 -25.27 -15.63
N PRO A 626 -1.38 -25.48 -14.31
CA PRO A 626 -0.23 -26.13 -13.68
C PRO A 626 0.07 -27.55 -14.20
N ASP A 627 -0.92 -28.22 -14.78
CA ASP A 627 -0.74 -29.53 -15.44
C ASP A 627 0.02 -29.44 -16.78
N GLY A 628 0.17 -28.24 -17.35
CA GLY A 628 0.77 -27.99 -18.66
C GLY A 628 -0.03 -28.55 -19.84
N LYS A 629 -1.24 -29.06 -19.61
CA LYS A 629 -2.10 -29.69 -20.62
C LYS A 629 -3.20 -28.77 -21.09
N ARG A 630 -3.64 -27.82 -20.25
CA ARG A 630 -4.72 -26.89 -20.57
C ARG A 630 -4.26 -25.45 -20.57
N ALA A 631 -4.90 -24.61 -21.36
CA ALA A 631 -4.73 -23.15 -21.32
C ALA A 631 -6.07 -22.42 -21.39
N VAL A 632 -6.14 -21.25 -20.78
CA VAL A 632 -7.30 -20.35 -20.89
C VAL A 632 -6.86 -19.06 -21.55
N SER A 633 -7.60 -18.63 -22.57
CA SER A 633 -7.40 -17.35 -23.26
C SER A 633 -8.52 -16.37 -22.97
N ALA A 634 -8.19 -15.08 -22.88
CA ALA A 634 -9.14 -13.97 -22.70
C ALA A 634 -9.10 -13.02 -23.90
N SER A 635 -10.26 -12.65 -24.42
CA SER A 635 -10.37 -11.90 -25.68
C SER A 635 -11.27 -10.67 -25.61
N ARG A 636 -11.04 -9.77 -26.59
CA ARG A 636 -11.88 -8.62 -26.91
C ARG A 636 -13.27 -9.00 -27.46
N ASP A 637 -13.50 -10.27 -27.74
CA ASP A 637 -14.81 -10.81 -28.16
C ASP A 637 -15.76 -11.13 -26.99
N TYR A 638 -15.38 -10.76 -25.77
CA TYR A 638 -16.16 -10.93 -24.53
C TYR A 638 -16.19 -12.36 -24.00
N THR A 639 -15.43 -13.27 -24.62
CA THR A 639 -15.36 -14.67 -24.21
C THR A 639 -13.99 -15.04 -23.66
N LEU A 640 -13.97 -16.12 -22.88
CA LEU A 640 -12.76 -16.90 -22.65
C LEU A 640 -12.87 -18.24 -23.36
N LYS A 641 -11.73 -18.85 -23.71
CA LYS A 641 -11.69 -20.19 -24.28
C LYS A 641 -10.73 -21.08 -23.52
N LEU A 642 -11.16 -22.31 -23.27
CA LEU A 642 -10.34 -23.36 -22.69
C LEU A 642 -9.80 -24.25 -23.81
N TRP A 643 -8.49 -24.45 -23.83
CA TRP A 643 -7.77 -25.17 -24.87
C TRP A 643 -7.10 -26.40 -24.30
N ASP A 644 -7.07 -27.46 -25.10
CA ASP A 644 -6.22 -28.62 -24.89
C ASP A 644 -4.91 -28.44 -25.67
N LEU A 645 -3.79 -28.39 -24.96
CA LEU A 645 -2.46 -28.15 -25.52
C LEU A 645 -1.80 -29.43 -26.08
N GLU A 646 -2.39 -30.61 -25.88
CA GLU A 646 -1.89 -31.85 -26.48
C GLU A 646 -2.44 -32.04 -27.90
N THR A 647 -3.71 -31.68 -28.10
CA THR A 647 -4.44 -31.82 -29.37
C THR A 647 -4.52 -30.52 -30.14
N GLY A 648 -4.34 -29.37 -29.49
CA GLY A 648 -4.53 -28.04 -30.07
C GLY A 648 -6.00 -27.70 -30.33
N THR A 649 -6.93 -28.33 -29.61
CA THR A 649 -8.37 -28.14 -29.82
C THR A 649 -9.01 -27.31 -28.73
N GLU A 650 -10.11 -26.63 -29.07
CA GLU A 650 -10.95 -25.95 -28.10
C GLU A 650 -11.76 -26.98 -27.30
N LEU A 651 -11.65 -26.95 -25.98
CA LEU A 651 -12.42 -27.78 -25.06
C LEU A 651 -13.77 -27.13 -24.70
N ALA A 652 -13.77 -25.82 -24.47
CA ALA A 652 -14.96 -25.07 -24.11
C ALA A 652 -14.83 -23.56 -24.46
N THR A 653 -15.95 -22.94 -24.85
CA THR A 653 -16.10 -21.48 -24.83
C THR A 653 -16.81 -21.07 -23.54
N LEU A 654 -16.16 -20.24 -22.74
CA LEU A 654 -16.67 -19.69 -21.50
C LEU A 654 -17.34 -18.34 -21.80
N THR A 655 -18.67 -18.34 -21.88
CA THR A 655 -19.48 -17.15 -22.15
C THR A 655 -20.12 -16.62 -20.87
N GLY A 656 -20.09 -15.30 -20.66
CA GLY A 656 -20.78 -14.68 -19.54
C GLY A 656 -20.46 -13.20 -19.35
N HIS A 657 -19.29 -12.73 -19.77
CA HIS A 657 -18.94 -11.31 -19.75
C HIS A 657 -19.74 -10.53 -20.80
N SER A 658 -20.04 -9.27 -20.48
CA SER A 658 -20.77 -8.36 -21.37
C SER A 658 -19.87 -7.37 -22.12
N ASN A 659 -18.57 -7.42 -21.85
CA ASN A 659 -17.57 -6.55 -22.45
C ASN A 659 -16.18 -7.22 -22.51
N GLU A 660 -15.16 -6.50 -22.99
CA GLU A 660 -13.80 -7.02 -23.19
C GLU A 660 -13.22 -7.71 -21.94
N VAL A 661 -12.53 -8.84 -22.13
CA VAL A 661 -11.81 -9.54 -21.04
C VAL A 661 -10.32 -9.25 -21.18
N TYR A 662 -9.72 -8.67 -20.12
CA TYR A 662 -8.33 -8.19 -20.15
C TYR A 662 -7.33 -9.16 -19.52
N ALA A 663 -7.72 -9.82 -18.43
CA ALA A 663 -6.83 -10.71 -17.68
C ALA A 663 -7.52 -12.00 -17.28
N VAL A 664 -6.72 -13.06 -17.14
CA VAL A 664 -7.14 -14.36 -16.65
C VAL A 664 -6.03 -14.96 -15.78
N ALA A 665 -6.42 -15.53 -14.64
CA ALA A 665 -5.53 -16.28 -13.76
C ALA A 665 -6.13 -17.67 -13.50
N ILE A 666 -5.30 -18.71 -13.54
CA ILE A 666 -5.69 -20.09 -13.22
C ILE A 666 -5.25 -20.39 -11.80
N ALA A 667 -6.13 -20.99 -11.01
CA ALA A 667 -5.83 -21.38 -9.64
C ALA A 667 -4.76 -22.50 -9.61
N PRO A 668 -3.95 -22.60 -8.54
CA PRO A 668 -2.91 -23.64 -8.41
C PRO A 668 -3.43 -25.07 -8.50
N ASP A 669 -4.71 -25.31 -8.22
CA ASP A 669 -5.37 -26.60 -8.39
C ASP A 669 -5.58 -26.99 -9.87
N GLY A 670 -5.45 -26.04 -10.80
CA GLY A 670 -5.71 -26.21 -12.23
C GLY A 670 -7.18 -26.46 -12.57
N LYS A 671 -8.09 -26.37 -11.61
CA LYS A 671 -9.52 -26.64 -11.77
C LYS A 671 -10.34 -25.38 -11.90
N ARG A 672 -9.88 -24.27 -11.34
CA ARG A 672 -10.60 -22.99 -11.36
C ARG A 672 -9.81 -21.89 -12.07
N ALA A 673 -10.52 -20.93 -12.65
CA ALA A 673 -9.91 -19.72 -13.19
C ALA A 673 -10.73 -18.48 -12.82
N VAL A 674 -10.07 -17.34 -12.69
CA VAL A 674 -10.72 -16.04 -12.49
C VAL A 674 -10.40 -15.15 -13.68
N SER A 675 -11.42 -14.53 -14.26
CA SER A 675 -11.29 -13.54 -15.34
C SER A 675 -11.66 -12.15 -14.87
N ALA A 676 -10.99 -11.14 -15.43
CA ALA A 676 -11.24 -9.72 -15.18
C ALA A 676 -11.65 -8.99 -16.48
N SER A 677 -12.68 -8.16 -16.40
CA SER A 677 -13.32 -7.56 -17.58
C SER A 677 -13.61 -6.07 -17.44
N ARG A 678 -13.78 -5.42 -18.60
CA ARG A 678 -14.29 -4.06 -18.74
C ARG A 678 -15.75 -3.91 -18.29
N ASP A 679 -16.48 -5.00 -18.09
CA ASP A 679 -17.85 -4.96 -17.57
C ASP A 679 -17.96 -4.74 -16.05
N TYR A 680 -16.83 -4.43 -15.40
CA TYR A 680 -16.71 -4.14 -13.96
C TYR A 680 -16.84 -5.38 -13.06
N THR A 681 -16.88 -6.57 -13.65
CA THR A 681 -16.99 -7.83 -12.90
C THR A 681 -15.74 -8.68 -13.03
N LEU A 682 -15.55 -9.55 -12.04
CA LEU A 682 -14.76 -10.75 -12.21
C LEU A 682 -15.67 -11.98 -12.29
N LYS A 683 -15.24 -13.02 -12.98
CA LYS A 683 -15.97 -14.29 -13.03
C LYS A 683 -15.07 -15.44 -12.62
N LEU A 684 -15.59 -16.32 -11.78
CA LEU A 684 -14.96 -17.57 -11.37
C LEU A 684 -15.51 -18.69 -12.25
N TRP A 685 -14.61 -19.45 -12.86
CA TRP A 685 -14.91 -20.51 -13.81
C TRP A 685 -14.45 -21.85 -13.28
N ASP A 686 -15.23 -22.88 -13.57
CA ASP A 686 -14.83 -24.27 -13.43
C ASP A 686 -14.28 -24.78 -14.78
N LEU A 687 -13.01 -25.17 -14.78
CA LEU A 687 -12.29 -25.63 -15.98
C LEU A 687 -12.52 -27.11 -16.30
N GLU A 688 -13.22 -27.86 -15.44
CA GLU A 688 -13.58 -29.26 -15.72
C GLU A 688 -14.90 -29.34 -16.50
N THR A 689 -15.85 -28.48 -16.16
CA THR A 689 -17.19 -28.40 -16.75
C THR A 689 -17.32 -27.29 -17.78
N GLY A 690 -16.44 -26.29 -17.76
CA GLY A 690 -16.54 -25.09 -18.60
C GLY A 690 -17.68 -24.15 -18.20
N THR A 691 -18.10 -24.19 -16.94
CA THR A 691 -19.25 -23.40 -16.45
C THR A 691 -18.82 -22.25 -15.52
N GLU A 692 -19.63 -21.21 -15.47
CA GLU A 692 -19.46 -20.12 -14.51
C GLU A 692 -19.89 -20.60 -13.12
N LEU A 693 -18.99 -20.50 -12.14
CA LEU A 693 -19.27 -20.81 -10.73
C LEU A 693 -19.86 -19.61 -9.99
N ALA A 694 -19.32 -18.41 -10.23
CA ALA A 694 -19.76 -17.18 -9.59
C ALA A 694 -19.41 -15.93 -10.41
N THR A 695 -20.28 -14.92 -10.36
CA THR A 695 -19.93 -13.54 -10.74
C THR A 695 -19.58 -12.76 -9.49
N LEU A 696 -18.36 -12.22 -9.44
CA LEU A 696 -17.85 -11.39 -8.37
C LEU A 696 -18.12 -9.91 -8.72
N THR A 697 -19.13 -9.34 -8.06
CA THR A 697 -19.55 -7.94 -8.26
C THR A 697 -19.08 -7.08 -7.09
N GLY A 698 -18.52 -5.91 -7.38
CA GLY A 698 -18.12 -4.94 -6.34
C GLY A 698 -17.31 -3.77 -6.87
N HIS A 699 -16.60 -3.94 -7.99
CA HIS A 699 -15.95 -2.83 -8.69
C HIS A 699 -16.97 -1.94 -9.40
N SER A 700 -16.65 -0.65 -9.49
CA SER A 700 -17.44 0.38 -10.20
C SER A 700 -16.75 0.89 -11.47
N GLY A 701 -15.60 0.29 -11.81
CA GLY A 701 -14.79 0.59 -12.97
C GLY A 701 -14.22 -0.68 -13.59
N LEU A 702 -13.50 -0.53 -14.71
CA LEU A 702 -12.94 -1.68 -15.42
C LEU A 702 -11.92 -2.41 -14.54
N VAL A 703 -11.99 -3.74 -14.53
CA VAL A 703 -11.02 -4.57 -13.83
C VAL A 703 -9.91 -4.93 -14.79
N TRP A 704 -8.70 -4.47 -14.50
CA TRP A 704 -7.56 -4.57 -15.41
C TRP A 704 -6.70 -5.80 -15.12
N ALA A 705 -6.43 -6.07 -13.84
CA ALA A 705 -5.57 -7.18 -13.42
C ALA A 705 -6.24 -8.02 -12.33
N VAL A 706 -5.87 -9.30 -12.29
CA VAL A 706 -6.28 -10.24 -11.25
C VAL A 706 -5.13 -11.20 -10.94
N ALA A 707 -4.92 -11.49 -9.66
CA ALA A 707 -3.96 -12.46 -9.18
C ALA A 707 -4.63 -13.40 -8.18
N ILE A 708 -4.45 -14.72 -8.34
CA ILE A 708 -4.95 -15.72 -7.41
C ILE A 708 -3.85 -16.01 -6.39
N ALA A 709 -4.21 -16.06 -5.11
CA ALA A 709 -3.28 -16.39 -4.03
C ALA A 709 -2.80 -17.85 -4.18
N PRO A 710 -1.59 -18.20 -3.70
CA PRO A 710 -1.04 -19.55 -3.79
C PRO A 710 -1.89 -20.66 -3.13
N ASP A 711 -2.79 -20.29 -2.22
CA ASP A 711 -3.75 -21.22 -1.61
C ASP A 711 -4.90 -21.63 -2.57
N GLY A 712 -5.08 -20.92 -3.68
CA GLY A 712 -6.18 -21.10 -4.63
C GLY A 712 -7.56 -20.75 -4.07
N LYS A 713 -7.65 -20.22 -2.85
CA LYS A 713 -8.91 -19.86 -2.18
C LYS A 713 -9.23 -18.39 -2.30
N ARG A 714 -8.23 -17.54 -2.54
CA ARG A 714 -8.40 -16.09 -2.57
C ARG A 714 -7.89 -15.48 -3.87
N ALA A 715 -8.45 -14.35 -4.26
CA ALA A 715 -7.94 -13.55 -5.38
C ALA A 715 -7.90 -12.07 -5.02
N VAL A 716 -6.93 -11.36 -5.59
CA VAL A 716 -6.83 -9.90 -5.53
C VAL A 716 -7.10 -9.36 -6.93
N SER A 717 -7.89 -8.31 -7.04
CA SER A 717 -8.18 -7.61 -8.29
C SER A 717 -7.83 -6.13 -8.21
N ALA A 718 -7.29 -5.59 -9.31
CA ALA A 718 -6.97 -4.18 -9.49
C ALA A 718 -7.87 -3.55 -10.55
N SER A 719 -8.43 -2.38 -10.23
CA SER A 719 -9.44 -1.71 -11.05
C SER A 719 -9.19 -0.21 -11.22
N PHE A 720 -9.74 0.32 -12.31
CA PHE A 720 -9.71 1.76 -12.62
C PHE A 720 -10.65 2.59 -11.73
N ASP A 721 -11.42 1.95 -10.87
CA ASP A 721 -12.17 2.64 -9.80
C ASP A 721 -11.29 3.00 -8.59
N LYS A 722 -9.97 2.86 -8.70
CA LYS A 722 -8.96 3.15 -7.65
C LYS A 722 -8.94 2.14 -6.51
N THR A 723 -9.62 0.99 -6.65
CA THR A 723 -9.67 -0.01 -5.60
C THR A 723 -8.87 -1.28 -5.91
N LEU A 724 -8.29 -1.84 -4.86
CA LEU A 724 -7.89 -3.24 -4.77
C LEU A 724 -8.92 -3.99 -3.93
N LYS A 725 -9.40 -5.13 -4.44
CA LYS A 725 -10.37 -5.97 -3.72
C LYS A 725 -9.82 -7.35 -3.47
N LEU A 726 -10.05 -7.87 -2.27
CA LEU A 726 -9.81 -9.25 -1.90
C LEU A 726 -11.10 -10.05 -2.00
N TRP A 727 -11.04 -11.18 -2.71
CA TRP A 727 -12.17 -12.07 -2.95
C TRP A 727 -11.93 -13.44 -2.33
N ASP A 728 -12.98 -13.99 -1.76
CA ASP A 728 -13.07 -15.39 -1.39
C ASP A 728 -13.64 -16.19 -2.58
N LEU A 729 -12.86 -17.11 -3.12
CA LEU A 729 -13.23 -17.91 -4.30
C LEU A 729 -14.09 -19.13 -3.95
N GLU A 730 -14.29 -19.45 -2.67
CA GLU A 730 -15.19 -20.52 -2.24
C GLU A 730 -16.63 -20.02 -2.11
N THR A 731 -16.79 -18.79 -1.62
CA THR A 731 -18.09 -18.14 -1.36
C THR A 731 -18.48 -17.11 -2.41
N GLY A 732 -17.52 -16.63 -3.21
CA GLY A 732 -17.71 -15.57 -4.19
C GLY A 732 -17.93 -14.18 -3.59
N LYS A 733 -17.56 -13.99 -2.31
CA LYS A 733 -17.77 -12.72 -1.60
C LYS A 733 -16.51 -11.86 -1.55
N GLU A 734 -16.73 -10.56 -1.53
CA GLU A 734 -15.71 -9.58 -1.19
C GLU A 734 -15.36 -9.69 0.30
N LEU A 735 -14.06 -9.82 0.61
CA LEU A 735 -13.53 -9.90 1.97
C LEU A 735 -13.00 -8.55 2.47
N ALA A 736 -12.32 -7.80 1.61
CA ALA A 736 -11.69 -6.53 1.93
C ALA A 736 -11.60 -5.62 0.69
N THR A 737 -11.62 -4.30 0.92
CA THR A 737 -11.38 -3.26 -0.09
C THR A 737 -10.31 -2.31 0.41
N PHE A 738 -9.36 -1.99 -0.47
CA PHE A 738 -8.39 -0.91 -0.28
C PHE A 738 -8.59 0.13 -1.37
N THR A 739 -8.84 1.38 -1.00
CA THR A 739 -9.02 2.50 -1.93
C THR A 739 -7.78 3.39 -1.93
N GLY A 740 -7.13 3.47 -3.08
CA GLY A 740 -6.01 4.38 -3.31
C GLY A 740 -6.43 5.76 -3.84
N GLU A 741 -5.44 6.63 -4.06
CA GLU A 741 -5.66 7.98 -4.57
C GLU A 741 -5.76 8.00 -6.12
N ALA A 742 -5.21 6.97 -6.76
CA ALA A 742 -5.08 6.80 -8.21
C ALA A 742 -5.56 5.41 -8.68
N ARG A 743 -5.64 5.16 -9.98
CA ARG A 743 -6.17 3.91 -10.55
C ARG A 743 -5.21 2.76 -10.37
N MET A 744 -5.72 1.58 -10.02
CA MET A 744 -4.90 0.40 -9.82
C MET A 744 -4.71 -0.33 -11.16
N LEU A 745 -3.46 -0.48 -11.58
CA LEU A 745 -3.08 -1.02 -12.89
C LEU A 745 -2.43 -2.40 -12.82
N SER A 746 -1.83 -2.75 -11.69
CA SER A 746 -1.19 -4.05 -11.53
C SER A 746 -1.34 -4.55 -10.10
N CYS A 747 -1.39 -5.87 -9.94
CA CYS A 747 -1.40 -6.52 -8.64
C CYS A 747 -0.68 -7.86 -8.71
N ALA A 748 0.04 -8.20 -7.65
CA ALA A 748 0.70 -9.49 -7.46
C ALA A 748 0.52 -9.94 -5.99
N VAL A 749 0.36 -11.24 -5.80
CA VAL A 749 0.29 -11.86 -4.46
C VAL A 749 1.57 -12.66 -4.26
N ALA A 750 2.23 -12.46 -3.12
CA ALA A 750 3.46 -13.16 -2.79
C ALA A 750 3.20 -14.65 -2.49
N PRO A 751 4.25 -15.50 -2.52
CA PRO A 751 4.14 -16.93 -2.21
C PRO A 751 3.63 -17.25 -0.80
N ASP A 752 3.74 -16.32 0.14
CA ASP A 752 3.18 -16.45 1.49
C ASP A 752 1.63 -16.39 1.51
N GLY A 753 1.01 -15.93 0.43
CA GLY A 753 -0.43 -15.76 0.29
C GLY A 753 -1.02 -14.64 1.16
N VAL A 754 -0.18 -13.75 1.71
CA VAL A 754 -0.59 -12.65 2.58
C VAL A 754 -0.05 -11.31 2.12
N THR A 755 1.15 -11.28 1.52
CA THR A 755 1.76 -10.05 1.04
C THR A 755 1.28 -9.76 -0.38
N VAL A 756 0.86 -8.53 -0.62
CA VAL A 756 0.30 -8.05 -1.89
C VAL A 756 1.07 -6.81 -2.31
N ALA A 757 1.50 -6.79 -3.57
CA ALA A 757 2.10 -5.62 -4.18
C ALA A 757 1.19 -5.15 -5.33
N ALA A 758 0.94 -3.85 -5.41
CA ALA A 758 0.13 -3.28 -6.47
C ALA A 758 0.73 -1.96 -6.97
N GLY A 759 0.53 -1.66 -8.25
CA GLY A 759 0.98 -0.43 -8.87
C GLY A 759 -0.20 0.41 -9.35
N ASP A 760 -0.11 1.73 -9.17
CA ASP A 760 -1.13 2.67 -9.63
C ASP A 760 -0.67 3.59 -10.79
N ASP A 761 -1.60 4.34 -11.37
CA ASP A 761 -1.33 5.25 -12.49
C ASP A 761 -0.60 6.54 -12.11
N ALA A 762 -0.57 6.91 -10.81
CA ALA A 762 0.22 8.02 -10.30
C ALA A 762 1.70 7.65 -10.08
N GLY A 763 2.05 6.37 -10.19
CA GLY A 763 3.43 5.89 -10.02
C GLY A 763 3.76 5.37 -8.63
N VAL A 764 2.76 5.26 -7.75
CA VAL A 764 2.94 4.71 -6.40
C VAL A 764 2.86 3.18 -6.45
N VAL A 765 3.75 2.54 -5.69
CA VAL A 765 3.75 1.10 -5.48
C VAL A 765 3.24 0.83 -4.07
N HIS A 766 2.11 0.13 -3.98
CA HIS A 766 1.43 -0.22 -2.73
C HIS A 766 1.91 -1.58 -2.26
N PHE A 767 2.65 -1.62 -1.14
CA PHE A 767 2.95 -2.85 -0.41
C PHE A 767 1.97 -3.02 0.74
N LEU A 768 1.19 -4.09 0.68
CA LEU A 768 0.09 -4.36 1.58
C LEU A 768 0.24 -5.77 2.17
N ARG A 769 -0.15 -5.94 3.42
CA ARG A 769 -0.24 -7.24 4.09
C ARG A 769 -1.69 -7.55 4.45
N LEU A 770 -2.17 -8.72 4.05
CA LEU A 770 -3.46 -9.24 4.43
C LEU A 770 -3.41 -9.70 5.89
N GLU A 771 -4.16 -9.03 6.75
CA GLU A 771 -4.31 -9.38 8.16
C GLU A 771 -5.78 -9.69 8.48
N GLY A 772 -6.05 -10.38 9.60
CA GLY A 772 -7.42 -10.74 10.00
C GLY A 772 -8.03 -11.90 9.21
N VAL A 773 -7.22 -12.66 8.49
CA VAL A 773 -7.59 -13.93 7.85
C VAL A 773 -7.10 -15.06 8.75
N ASP A 774 -7.94 -16.07 9.01
CA ASP A 774 -7.51 -17.29 9.72
C ASP A 774 -6.46 -18.01 8.87
N PHE A 775 -5.19 -17.68 9.10
CA PHE A 775 -4.07 -18.45 8.58
C PHE A 775 -4.00 -19.74 9.39
N LEU A 776 -4.65 -20.79 8.90
CA LEU A 776 -4.03 -22.10 9.06
C LEU A 776 -2.68 -21.97 8.33
N PRO A 777 -1.53 -22.07 9.01
CA PRO A 777 -0.26 -22.11 8.31
C PRO A 777 -0.41 -23.20 7.26
N LEU A 778 -0.20 -22.83 5.98
CA LEU A 778 -0.16 -23.79 4.89
C LEU A 778 0.61 -24.99 5.40
N GLU A 779 -0.07 -26.12 5.56
CA GLU A 779 0.62 -27.39 5.71
C GLU A 779 1.60 -27.42 4.55
N ARG A 780 2.90 -27.45 4.85
CA ARG A 780 3.98 -27.64 3.87
C ARG A 780 3.90 -29.06 3.31
N ASN A 781 2.76 -29.42 2.73
CA ASN A 781 2.40 -30.70 2.16
C ASN A 781 2.11 -30.51 0.67
N VAL A 782 3.04 -29.87 -0.03
CA VAL A 782 3.30 -30.21 -1.43
C VAL A 782 4.81 -30.38 -1.55
N PRO A 783 5.31 -31.58 -1.88
CA PRO A 783 6.75 -31.80 -1.96
C PRO A 783 7.28 -31.13 -3.23
N LEU A 784 7.94 -29.99 -3.08
CA LEU A 784 8.89 -29.48 -4.07
C LEU A 784 10.12 -30.40 -4.02
N THR A 785 10.09 -31.45 -4.83
CA THR A 785 11.25 -32.32 -5.06
C THR A 785 12.25 -31.61 -5.98
N LEU A 786 13.31 -31.04 -5.41
CA LEU A 786 14.70 -31.51 -5.55
C LEU A 786 15.64 -30.55 -4.79
N PRO A 787 16.55 -31.06 -3.95
CA PRO A 787 17.28 -30.25 -2.98
C PRO A 787 18.50 -29.58 -3.62
N SER A 788 18.57 -28.25 -3.57
CA SER A 788 19.88 -27.62 -3.45
C SER A 788 20.36 -27.88 -2.02
N GLU A 789 21.14 -28.94 -1.82
CA GLU A 789 21.76 -29.26 -0.53
C GLU A 789 22.79 -28.18 -0.16
N SER A 790 22.31 -27.05 0.34
CA SER A 790 23.16 -26.02 0.92
C SER A 790 23.44 -26.34 2.40
N PRO A 791 24.64 -26.05 2.93
CA PRO A 791 24.93 -26.26 4.35
C PRO A 791 23.97 -25.49 5.27
N LEU A 792 23.45 -24.35 4.81
CA LEU A 792 22.47 -23.52 5.54
C LEU A 792 21.07 -24.14 5.53
N SER A 793 20.63 -24.73 4.40
CA SER A 793 19.35 -25.44 4.35
C SER A 793 19.38 -26.68 5.26
N LEU A 794 20.45 -27.47 5.23
CA LEU A 794 20.65 -28.62 6.12
C LEU A 794 20.75 -28.20 7.60
N LEU A 795 21.35 -27.04 7.90
CA LEU A 795 21.37 -26.49 9.26
C LEU A 795 19.95 -26.12 9.72
N SER A 796 19.19 -25.40 8.89
CA SER A 796 17.81 -24.99 9.18
C SER A 796 16.85 -26.18 9.28
N GLU A 797 17.05 -27.20 8.46
CA GLU A 797 16.30 -28.45 8.46
C GLU A 797 16.57 -29.24 9.74
N GLY A 798 17.85 -29.37 10.13
CA GLY A 798 18.21 -29.99 11.41
C GLY A 798 17.60 -29.25 12.61
N LEU A 799 17.58 -27.91 12.60
CA LEU A 799 16.93 -27.13 13.66
C LEU A 799 15.42 -27.35 13.73
N SER A 800 14.75 -27.46 12.57
CA SER A 800 13.33 -27.77 12.49
C SER A 800 13.02 -29.20 12.97
N LEU A 801 13.85 -30.17 12.59
CA LEU A 801 13.71 -31.57 13.00
C LEU A 801 13.88 -31.74 14.52
N VAL A 802 14.77 -30.96 15.15
CA VAL A 802 14.83 -30.89 16.62
C VAL A 802 13.49 -30.41 17.19
N GLN A 803 12.86 -29.37 16.66
CA GLN A 803 11.54 -28.93 17.14
C GLN A 803 10.45 -30.00 16.97
N GLN A 804 10.56 -30.86 15.96
CA GLN A 804 9.64 -31.97 15.70
C GLN A 804 9.92 -33.24 16.52
N GLY A 805 11.01 -33.29 17.29
CA GLY A 805 11.37 -34.47 18.11
C GLY A 805 12.02 -35.61 17.32
N ARG A 806 12.69 -35.27 16.22
CA ARG A 806 13.39 -36.21 15.33
C ARG A 806 14.90 -35.96 15.42
N GLU A 807 15.46 -36.16 16.61
CA GLU A 807 16.84 -35.74 16.93
C GLU A 807 17.90 -36.50 16.12
N GLU A 808 17.68 -37.77 15.79
CA GLU A 808 18.62 -38.58 14.99
C GLU A 808 18.72 -38.08 13.54
N GLU A 809 17.60 -37.63 12.97
CA GLU A 809 17.55 -37.09 11.61
C GLU A 809 18.17 -35.70 11.55
N ALA A 810 17.96 -34.89 12.59
CA ALA A 810 18.63 -33.61 12.75
C ALA A 810 20.17 -33.76 12.78
N MET A 811 20.67 -34.77 13.50
CA MET A 811 22.08 -35.11 13.54
C MET A 811 22.62 -35.50 12.16
N SER A 812 21.87 -36.31 11.40
CA SER A 812 22.27 -36.67 10.02
C SER A 812 22.36 -35.45 9.10
N CYS A 813 21.43 -34.49 9.25
CA CYS A 813 21.46 -33.24 8.47
C CYS A 813 22.72 -32.41 8.79
N TRP A 814 23.10 -32.30 10.06
CA TRP A 814 24.30 -31.57 10.46
C TRP A 814 25.60 -32.29 10.06
N GLU A 815 25.67 -33.62 10.12
CA GLU A 815 26.80 -34.40 9.60
C GLU A 815 27.01 -34.15 8.09
N LYS A 816 25.91 -34.10 7.32
CA LYS A 816 25.94 -33.76 5.89
C LYS A 816 26.38 -32.31 5.66
N ALA A 817 25.87 -31.36 6.46
CA ALA A 817 26.23 -29.95 6.37
C ALA A 817 27.73 -29.71 6.63
N VAL A 818 28.30 -30.41 7.61
CA VAL A 818 29.74 -30.34 7.93
C VAL A 818 30.59 -30.96 6.82
N LYS A 819 30.12 -32.04 6.20
CA LYS A 819 30.81 -32.65 5.05
C LYS A 819 30.88 -31.70 3.84
N LEU A 820 29.83 -30.89 3.63
CA LEU A 820 29.79 -29.88 2.57
C LEU A 820 30.63 -28.64 2.89
N ARG A 821 30.79 -28.29 4.18
CA ARG A 821 31.54 -27.10 4.59
C ARG A 821 32.34 -27.30 5.89
N PRO A 822 33.51 -27.96 5.83
CA PRO A 822 34.29 -28.33 7.01
C PRO A 822 34.79 -27.14 7.84
N ASP A 823 35.00 -25.98 7.21
CA ASP A 823 35.45 -24.73 7.84
C ASP A 823 34.41 -24.14 8.82
N ALA A 824 33.12 -24.44 8.62
CA ALA A 824 32.06 -23.99 9.52
C ALA A 824 31.58 -25.05 10.51
N ALA A 825 32.30 -26.18 10.61
CA ALA A 825 31.97 -27.25 11.55
C ALA A 825 31.79 -26.75 13.00
N PRO A 826 32.64 -25.85 13.54
CA PRO A 826 32.46 -25.35 14.90
C PRO A 826 31.12 -24.61 15.10
N MET A 827 30.68 -23.86 14.09
CA MET A 827 29.43 -23.10 14.12
C MET A 827 28.21 -24.03 13.98
N ILE A 828 28.27 -25.00 13.07
CA ILE A 828 27.18 -25.97 12.83
C ILE A 828 26.95 -26.83 14.07
N TRP A 829 28.02 -27.41 14.62
CA TRP A 829 27.93 -28.20 15.85
C TRP A 829 27.56 -27.37 17.07
N GLY A 830 28.05 -26.12 17.16
CA GLY A 830 27.70 -25.22 18.25
C GLY A 830 26.22 -24.84 18.27
N ASN A 831 25.62 -24.58 17.10
CA ASN A 831 24.19 -24.28 17.02
C ASN A 831 23.32 -25.52 17.23
N GLY A 832 23.74 -26.68 16.71
CA GLY A 832 23.04 -27.95 16.93
C GLY A 832 23.02 -28.37 18.41
N GLY A 833 24.15 -28.24 19.11
CA GLY A 833 24.26 -28.52 20.54
C GLY A 833 23.36 -27.60 21.39
N LYS A 834 23.31 -26.31 21.07
CA LYS A 834 22.44 -25.35 21.77
C LYS A 834 20.95 -25.65 21.57
N ALA A 835 20.55 -26.02 20.36
CA ALA A 835 19.15 -26.34 20.04
C ALA A 835 18.70 -27.60 20.79
N LEU A 836 19.53 -28.65 20.80
CA LEU A 836 19.27 -29.88 21.56
C LEU A 836 19.22 -29.61 23.07
N SER A 837 20.13 -28.79 23.60
CA SER A 837 20.11 -28.42 25.03
C SER A 837 18.83 -27.67 25.42
N LYS A 838 18.38 -26.69 24.62
CA LYS A 838 17.15 -25.94 24.91
C LYS A 838 15.90 -26.83 24.86
N ARG A 839 15.83 -27.75 23.90
CA ARG A 839 14.75 -28.74 23.85
C ARG A 839 14.82 -29.71 25.04
N GLY A 840 16.02 -30.13 25.42
CA GLY A 840 16.25 -30.97 26.60
C GLY A 840 15.76 -30.30 27.89
N GLU A 841 16.05 -29.01 28.06
CA GLU A 841 15.55 -28.20 29.19
C GLU A 841 14.00 -28.14 29.18
N ALA A 842 13.38 -27.83 28.03
CA ALA A 842 11.92 -27.78 27.90
C ALA A 842 11.23 -29.14 28.13
N LEU A 843 11.85 -30.24 27.69
CA LEU A 843 11.34 -31.59 27.93
C LEU A 843 11.49 -32.00 29.39
N TRP A 844 12.54 -31.53 30.06
CA TRP A 844 12.69 -31.71 31.49
C TRP A 844 11.59 -30.92 32.23
N GLU A 845 11.37 -29.65 31.92
CA GLU A 845 10.23 -28.91 32.52
C GLU A 845 8.86 -29.57 32.27
N ALA A 846 8.69 -30.26 31.13
CA ALA A 846 7.50 -31.04 30.80
C ALA A 846 7.46 -32.47 31.41
N GLU A 847 8.35 -32.79 32.34
CA GLU A 847 8.51 -34.10 32.99
C GLU A 847 8.75 -35.29 32.04
N ASN A 848 9.18 -35.02 30.80
CA ASN A 848 9.56 -36.03 29.82
C ASN A 848 11.07 -36.32 29.90
N TYR A 849 11.46 -37.01 30.95
CA TYR A 849 12.87 -37.29 31.27
C TYR A 849 13.58 -38.13 30.22
N GLU A 850 12.92 -39.13 29.64
CA GLU A 850 13.52 -39.98 28.60
C GLU A 850 13.78 -39.19 27.31
N GLY A 851 12.89 -38.25 26.96
CA GLY A 851 13.12 -37.30 25.86
C GLY A 851 14.26 -36.34 26.15
N ALA A 852 14.33 -35.82 27.37
CA ALA A 852 15.42 -34.95 27.81
C ALA A 852 16.79 -35.67 27.76
N VAL A 853 16.87 -36.92 28.21
CA VAL A 853 18.08 -37.75 28.11
C VAL A 853 18.55 -37.86 26.66
N ARG A 854 17.66 -38.17 25.71
CA ARG A 854 18.02 -38.28 24.28
C ARG A 854 18.56 -36.96 23.72
N CYS A 855 17.92 -35.84 24.06
CA CYS A 855 18.37 -34.52 23.62
C CYS A 855 19.76 -34.16 24.19
N PHE A 856 19.98 -34.37 25.48
CA PHE A 856 21.27 -34.08 26.11
C PHE A 856 22.37 -35.06 25.68
N GLN A 857 22.06 -36.33 25.40
CA GLN A 857 22.99 -37.29 24.78
C GLN A 857 23.46 -36.80 23.41
N GLY A 858 22.54 -36.27 22.59
CA GLY A 858 22.89 -35.61 21.33
C GLY A 858 23.78 -34.38 21.56
N ALA A 859 23.43 -33.52 22.53
CA ALA A 859 24.19 -32.32 22.83
C ALA A 859 25.64 -32.61 23.29
N VAL A 860 25.86 -33.60 24.15
CA VAL A 860 27.22 -33.99 24.59
C VAL A 860 28.01 -34.69 23.49
N LYS A 861 27.34 -35.41 22.56
CA LYS A 861 28.02 -35.98 21.38
C LYS A 861 28.57 -34.89 20.47
N LEU A 862 27.88 -33.76 20.39
CA LEU A 862 28.29 -32.60 19.58
C LEU A 862 29.36 -31.75 20.25
N GLN A 863 29.22 -31.52 21.55
CA GLN A 863 30.12 -30.66 22.33
C GLN A 863 30.47 -31.36 23.65
N PRO A 864 31.39 -32.35 23.61
CA PRO A 864 31.75 -33.14 24.79
C PRO A 864 32.53 -32.33 25.84
N ASP A 865 33.02 -31.15 25.50
CA ASP A 865 33.74 -30.21 26.37
C ASP A 865 32.83 -29.25 27.14
N ASN A 866 31.50 -29.32 26.95
CA ASN A 866 30.55 -28.45 27.64
C ASN A 866 29.98 -29.07 28.92
N ALA A 867 30.45 -28.61 30.08
CA ALA A 867 30.03 -29.09 31.40
C ALA A 867 28.51 -28.96 31.65
N LYS A 868 27.85 -27.93 31.09
CA LYS A 868 26.41 -27.72 31.27
C LYS A 868 25.58 -28.85 30.63
N TYR A 869 25.99 -29.35 29.47
CA TYR A 869 25.29 -30.43 28.78
C TYR A 869 25.43 -31.75 29.52
N TRP A 870 26.62 -32.04 30.05
CA TRP A 870 26.85 -33.21 30.91
C TRP A 870 26.04 -33.14 32.21
N ASN A 871 25.94 -31.95 32.83
CA ASN A 871 25.09 -31.76 34.01
C ASN A 871 23.59 -31.95 33.69
N GLY A 872 23.10 -31.38 32.57
CA GLY A 872 21.72 -31.57 32.12
C GLY A 872 21.40 -33.05 31.80
N LEU A 873 22.34 -33.77 31.20
CA LEU A 873 22.24 -35.21 30.96
C LEU A 873 22.14 -35.99 32.29
N ALA A 874 23.04 -35.70 33.23
CA ALA A 874 23.08 -36.37 34.53
C ALA A 874 21.79 -36.15 35.35
N MET A 875 21.26 -34.93 35.35
CA MET A 875 19.98 -34.61 36.00
C MET A 875 18.83 -35.40 35.38
N SER A 876 18.79 -35.47 34.05
CA SER A 876 17.75 -36.19 33.31
C SER A 876 17.82 -37.70 33.56
N GLN A 877 19.03 -38.29 33.54
CA GLN A 877 19.28 -39.72 33.83
C GLN A 877 18.86 -40.11 35.25
N ARG A 878 19.19 -39.26 36.23
CA ARG A 878 18.82 -39.50 37.63
C ARG A 878 17.30 -39.56 37.79
N ARG A 879 16.57 -38.65 37.14
CA ARG A 879 15.11 -38.59 37.23
C ARG A 879 14.41 -39.65 36.39
N SER A 880 15.05 -40.14 35.32
CA SER A 880 14.59 -41.31 34.57
C SER A 880 14.88 -42.65 35.27
N GLY A 881 15.51 -42.63 36.45
CA GLY A 881 15.74 -43.83 37.28
C GLY A 881 17.11 -44.49 37.13
N ASP A 882 18.05 -43.90 36.37
CA ASP A 882 19.42 -44.42 36.20
C ASP A 882 20.45 -43.54 36.92
N ALA A 883 20.45 -43.64 38.26
CA ALA A 883 21.33 -42.83 39.10
C ALA A 883 22.82 -43.20 38.95
N GLU A 884 23.17 -44.43 38.56
CA GLU A 884 24.57 -44.82 38.31
C GLU A 884 25.11 -44.21 37.01
N ALA A 885 24.32 -44.19 35.93
CA ALA A 885 24.71 -43.46 34.72
C ALA A 885 24.84 -41.95 34.99
N ALA A 886 23.96 -41.39 35.82
CA ALA A 886 24.05 -39.99 36.23
C ALA A 886 25.36 -39.67 36.96
N LEU A 887 25.87 -40.56 37.82
CA LEU A 887 27.16 -40.37 38.50
C LEU A 887 28.33 -40.27 37.54
N SER A 888 28.36 -41.10 36.48
CA SER A 888 29.40 -41.04 35.44
C SER A 888 29.35 -39.72 34.66
N SER A 889 28.15 -39.26 34.33
CA SER A 889 27.91 -37.97 33.68
C SER A 889 28.32 -36.78 34.56
N TYR A 890 27.99 -36.81 35.86
CA TYR A 890 28.43 -35.78 36.81
C TYR A 890 29.96 -35.76 37.01
N GLU A 891 30.62 -36.93 37.03
CA GLU A 891 32.07 -36.99 37.11
C GLU A 891 32.73 -36.30 35.91
N THR A 892 32.17 -36.51 34.72
CA THR A 892 32.63 -35.85 33.50
C THR A 892 32.36 -34.35 33.54
N ALA A 893 31.18 -33.92 34.00
CA ALA A 893 30.86 -32.51 34.18
C ALA A 893 31.81 -31.81 35.18
N LEU A 894 32.16 -32.46 36.29
CA LEU A 894 33.10 -31.93 37.29
C LEU A 894 34.56 -31.95 36.84
N LYS A 895 34.97 -32.87 35.96
CA LYS A 895 36.28 -32.80 35.30
C LYS A 895 36.43 -31.54 34.45
N LEU A 896 35.33 -31.09 33.84
CA LEU A 896 35.29 -29.89 33.01
C LEU A 896 35.12 -28.61 33.86
N GLN A 897 34.32 -28.66 34.92
CA GLN A 897 34.05 -27.52 35.80
C GLN A 897 34.05 -27.91 37.29
N PRO A 898 35.24 -28.02 37.92
CA PRO A 898 35.39 -28.52 39.28
C PRO A 898 34.97 -27.53 40.38
N ASP A 899 34.78 -26.26 40.04
CA ASP A 899 34.42 -25.15 40.93
C ASP A 899 32.90 -24.88 40.97
N ASN A 900 32.09 -25.73 40.34
CA ASN A 900 30.64 -25.55 40.27
C ASN A 900 29.90 -26.25 41.43
N ALA A 901 29.52 -25.49 42.45
CA ALA A 901 28.79 -25.98 43.64
C ALA A 901 27.48 -26.71 43.29
N TYR A 902 26.78 -26.27 42.23
CA TYR A 902 25.53 -26.88 41.77
C TYR A 902 25.73 -28.33 41.31
N ILE A 903 26.79 -28.60 40.55
CA ILE A 903 27.10 -29.94 40.04
C ILE A 903 27.53 -30.87 41.19
N TRP A 904 28.32 -30.37 42.13
CA TRP A 904 28.70 -31.11 43.34
C TRP A 904 27.48 -31.50 44.17
N SER A 905 26.55 -30.56 44.41
CA SER A 905 25.32 -30.84 45.17
C SER A 905 24.42 -31.85 44.43
N ASN A 906 24.21 -31.69 43.13
CA ASN A 906 23.40 -32.63 42.34
C ASN A 906 23.99 -34.05 42.30
N ARG A 907 25.32 -34.17 42.27
CA ARG A 907 26.01 -35.47 42.40
C ARG A 907 25.85 -36.05 43.81
N GLY A 908 25.94 -35.23 44.84
CA GLY A 908 25.63 -35.61 46.22
C GLY A 908 24.22 -36.18 46.35
N TYR A 909 23.24 -35.56 45.70
CA TYR A 909 21.86 -36.06 45.66
C TYR A 909 21.73 -37.39 44.91
N ALA A 910 22.49 -37.59 43.83
CA ALA A 910 22.55 -38.89 43.17
C ALA A 910 23.08 -40.00 44.09
N PHE A 911 24.11 -39.71 44.90
CA PHE A 911 24.60 -40.64 45.93
C PHE A 911 23.58 -40.88 47.05
N HIS A 912 22.83 -39.85 47.46
CA HIS A 912 21.74 -39.95 48.43
C HIS A 912 20.66 -40.94 47.98
N VAL A 913 20.20 -40.81 46.73
CA VAL A 913 19.20 -41.73 46.14
C VAL A 913 19.71 -43.17 46.05
N LEU A 914 21.03 -43.38 45.90
CA LEU A 914 21.66 -44.71 45.89
C LEU A 914 21.97 -45.24 47.30
N GLY A 915 21.66 -44.50 48.37
CA GLY A 915 21.96 -44.88 49.75
C GLY A 915 23.44 -44.78 50.15
N ARG A 916 24.26 -44.09 49.34
CA ARG A 916 25.72 -43.90 49.55
C ARG A 916 25.98 -42.63 50.35
N TYR A 917 25.52 -42.60 51.59
CA TYR A 917 25.41 -41.39 52.41
C TYR A 917 26.74 -40.71 52.77
N GLU A 918 27.82 -41.47 52.98
CA GLU A 918 29.14 -40.89 53.25
C GLU A 918 29.66 -40.08 52.06
N GLU A 919 29.47 -40.59 50.85
CA GLU A 919 29.86 -39.91 49.62
C GLU A 919 28.92 -38.72 49.32
N ALA A 920 27.62 -38.87 49.60
CA ALA A 920 26.67 -37.75 49.52
C ALA A 920 27.10 -36.58 50.42
N MET A 921 27.44 -36.87 51.69
CA MET A 921 27.90 -35.88 52.65
C MET A 921 29.16 -35.16 52.18
N ALA A 922 30.16 -35.88 51.67
CA ALA A 922 31.39 -35.29 51.14
C ALA A 922 31.12 -34.35 49.95
N ASN A 923 30.17 -34.69 49.08
CA ASN A 923 29.81 -33.85 47.93
C ASN A 923 29.03 -32.59 48.37
N TYR A 924 28.14 -32.68 49.36
CA TYR A 924 27.44 -31.50 49.89
C TYR A 924 28.38 -30.56 50.65
N GLN A 925 29.28 -31.10 51.46
CA GLN A 925 30.33 -30.30 52.10
C GLN A 925 31.21 -29.62 51.06
N LYS A 926 31.57 -30.32 49.98
CA LYS A 926 32.33 -29.71 48.89
C LYS A 926 31.56 -28.59 48.18
N ALA A 927 30.25 -28.74 48.02
CA ALA A 927 29.40 -27.67 47.50
C ALA A 927 29.40 -26.45 48.43
N LEU A 928 29.33 -26.64 49.75
CA LEU A 928 29.39 -25.55 50.73
C LEU A 928 30.77 -24.89 50.87
N GLU A 929 31.86 -25.63 50.61
CA GLU A 929 33.20 -25.04 50.49
C GLU A 929 33.31 -24.07 49.31
N LEU A 930 32.57 -24.33 48.23
CA LEU A 930 32.55 -23.51 47.02
C LEU A 930 31.53 -22.37 47.11
N ASP A 931 30.36 -22.63 47.70
CA ASP A 931 29.30 -21.65 47.95
C ASP A 931 28.67 -21.87 49.33
N SER A 932 29.09 -21.06 50.29
CA SER A 932 28.63 -21.13 51.69
C SER A 932 27.19 -20.66 51.89
N ASN A 933 26.53 -20.12 50.87
CA ASN A 933 25.14 -19.68 50.91
C ASN A 933 24.20 -20.62 50.13
N TYR A 934 24.67 -21.82 49.77
CA TYR A 934 23.90 -22.76 48.97
C TYR A 934 22.88 -23.53 49.81
N ALA A 935 21.65 -23.00 49.91
CA ALA A 935 20.57 -23.51 50.76
C ALA A 935 20.29 -25.01 50.55
N ASN A 936 20.26 -25.48 49.30
CA ASN A 936 20.01 -26.88 48.96
C ASN A 936 21.06 -27.86 49.52
N ALA A 937 22.33 -27.45 49.67
CA ALA A 937 23.32 -28.31 50.30
C ALA A 937 23.08 -28.43 51.81
N TYR A 938 22.75 -27.34 52.50
CA TYR A 938 22.35 -27.38 53.91
C TYR A 938 21.10 -28.23 54.13
N TYR A 939 20.09 -28.09 53.27
CA TYR A 939 18.87 -28.88 53.31
C TYR A 939 19.16 -30.38 53.17
N ASN A 940 19.93 -30.76 52.13
CA ASN A 940 20.25 -32.17 51.91
C ASN A 940 21.15 -32.76 53.01
N ILE A 941 22.04 -31.97 53.62
CA ILE A 941 22.81 -32.37 54.81
C ILE A 941 21.87 -32.60 56.00
N ALA A 942 20.87 -31.73 56.20
CA ALA A 942 19.85 -31.92 57.22
C ALA A 942 19.06 -33.21 57.00
N CYS A 943 18.68 -33.54 55.76
CA CYS A 943 18.03 -34.82 55.43
C CYS A 943 18.91 -36.02 55.80
N LEU A 944 20.22 -35.97 55.53
CA LEU A 944 21.16 -37.03 55.91
C LEU A 944 21.24 -37.24 57.44
N TYR A 945 21.30 -36.15 58.22
CA TYR A 945 21.29 -36.23 59.69
C TYR A 945 19.92 -36.66 60.24
N GLY A 946 18.83 -36.23 59.60
CA GLY A 946 17.47 -36.69 59.88
C GLY A 946 17.34 -38.21 59.73
N LEU A 947 17.88 -38.78 58.66
CA LEU A 947 17.92 -40.22 58.44
C LEU A 947 18.76 -40.96 59.50
N GLN A 948 19.83 -40.35 60.00
CA GLN A 948 20.67 -40.91 61.06
C GLN A 948 20.05 -40.78 62.46
N GLY A 949 19.08 -39.87 62.62
CA GLY A 949 18.45 -39.55 63.91
C GLY A 949 19.25 -38.56 64.77
N ASP A 950 20.20 -37.82 64.17
CA ASP A 950 20.97 -36.78 64.85
C ASP A 950 20.18 -35.47 64.84
N VAL A 951 19.47 -35.21 65.93
CA VAL A 951 18.59 -34.04 66.06
C VAL A 951 19.38 -32.74 66.09
N ASP A 952 20.56 -32.71 66.71
CA ASP A 952 21.31 -31.47 66.93
C ASP A 952 21.81 -30.90 65.60
N LEU A 953 22.50 -31.73 64.81
CA LEU A 953 23.02 -31.32 63.50
C LEU A 953 21.92 -31.23 62.43
N GLY A 954 20.87 -32.05 62.52
CA GLY A 954 19.72 -31.98 61.62
C GLY A 954 18.96 -30.66 61.72
N VAL A 955 18.66 -30.21 62.95
CA VAL A 955 17.96 -28.94 63.21
C VAL A 955 18.85 -27.74 62.86
N GLU A 956 20.15 -27.77 63.19
CA GLU A 956 21.09 -26.68 62.87
C GLU A 956 21.21 -26.43 61.37
N ASN A 957 21.41 -27.49 60.57
CA ASN A 957 21.53 -27.36 59.11
C ASN A 957 20.19 -26.99 58.47
N LEU A 958 19.05 -27.49 58.99
CA LEU A 958 17.74 -27.11 58.48
C LEU A 958 17.41 -25.64 58.77
N GLN A 959 17.72 -25.14 59.97
CA GLN A 959 17.59 -23.71 60.30
C GLN A 959 18.39 -22.87 59.31
N ARG A 960 19.64 -23.26 59.03
CA ARG A 960 20.49 -22.54 58.09
C ARG A 960 19.95 -22.59 56.67
N ALA A 961 19.37 -23.71 56.25
CA ALA A 961 18.71 -23.83 54.95
C ALA A 961 17.49 -22.89 54.85
N ILE A 962 16.65 -22.82 55.89
CA ILE A 962 15.46 -21.96 55.94
C ILE A 962 15.83 -20.46 55.94
N GLU A 963 16.91 -20.08 56.61
CA GLU A 963 17.44 -18.70 56.59
C GLU A 963 17.87 -18.27 55.17
N LEU A 964 18.35 -19.21 54.36
CA LEU A 964 18.83 -18.96 53.01
C LEU A 964 17.70 -19.09 51.97
N ASP A 965 16.76 -20.02 52.19
CA ASP A 965 15.60 -20.27 51.33
C ASP A 965 14.39 -20.73 52.18
N SER A 966 13.36 -19.87 52.23
CA SER A 966 12.15 -20.14 53.01
C SER A 966 11.36 -21.35 52.52
N GLU A 967 11.50 -21.77 51.25
CA GLU A 967 10.79 -22.94 50.70
C GLU A 967 11.24 -24.26 51.38
N CYS A 968 12.47 -24.29 51.92
CA CYS A 968 13.01 -25.44 52.65
C CYS A 968 12.12 -25.83 53.85
N ARG A 969 11.40 -24.88 54.44
CA ARG A 969 10.47 -25.13 55.55
C ARG A 969 9.29 -26.00 55.12
N GLU A 970 8.67 -25.66 53.99
CA GLU A 970 7.53 -26.41 53.45
C GLU A 970 7.95 -27.81 52.99
N MET A 971 9.13 -27.92 52.38
CA MET A 971 9.69 -29.20 51.98
C MET A 971 9.96 -30.11 53.19
N ALA A 972 10.61 -29.59 54.24
CA ALA A 972 10.91 -30.36 55.46
C ALA A 972 9.66 -30.88 56.20
N ALA A 973 8.52 -30.20 56.08
CA ALA A 973 7.27 -30.63 56.69
C ALA A 973 6.73 -31.95 56.10
N THR A 974 7.07 -32.24 54.83
CA THR A 974 6.54 -33.40 54.09
C THR A 974 7.60 -34.45 53.77
N ASP A 975 8.89 -34.12 53.87
CA ASP A 975 9.99 -35.04 53.54
C ASP A 975 10.13 -36.17 54.58
N GLN A 976 10.18 -37.41 54.08
CA GLN A 976 10.28 -38.65 54.87
C GLN A 976 11.64 -38.79 55.55
N ASP A 977 12.68 -38.14 55.03
CA ASP A 977 14.03 -38.21 55.59
C ASP A 977 14.10 -37.66 57.03
N PHE A 978 13.14 -36.82 57.43
CA PHE A 978 13.03 -36.28 58.78
C PHE A 978 12.16 -37.09 59.74
N ASP A 979 11.56 -38.22 59.32
CA ASP A 979 10.62 -39.02 60.13
C ASP A 979 11.17 -39.36 61.54
N ARG A 980 12.49 -39.60 61.66
CA ARG A 980 13.13 -39.97 62.93
C ARG A 980 13.31 -38.81 63.91
N ILE A 981 13.38 -37.58 63.41
CA ILE A 981 13.57 -36.37 64.23
C ILE A 981 12.31 -35.51 64.33
N ARG A 982 11.26 -35.81 63.53
CA ARG A 982 10.01 -35.05 63.46
C ARG A 982 9.30 -34.89 64.81
N GLY A 983 9.50 -35.82 65.73
CA GLY A 983 8.92 -35.75 67.09
C GLY A 983 9.63 -34.80 68.05
N ASP A 984 10.79 -34.23 67.70
CA ASP A 984 11.55 -33.32 68.57
C ASP A 984 10.95 -31.91 68.56
N SER A 985 10.85 -31.29 69.74
CA SER A 985 10.25 -29.96 69.90
C SER A 985 11.01 -28.85 69.16
N ARG A 986 12.33 -28.99 68.97
CA ARG A 986 13.14 -28.00 68.25
C ARG A 986 12.91 -28.06 66.76
N PHE A 987 12.74 -29.27 66.20
CA PHE A 987 12.38 -29.46 64.80
C PHE A 987 10.96 -28.94 64.51
N GLN A 988 10.00 -29.18 65.40
CA GLN A 988 8.64 -28.62 65.26
C GLN A 988 8.63 -27.09 65.34
N ALA A 989 9.44 -26.48 66.21
CA ALA A 989 9.55 -25.03 66.30
C ALA A 989 10.01 -24.38 64.97
N LEU A 990 10.93 -25.02 64.22
CA LEU A 990 11.36 -24.56 62.90
C LEU A 990 10.23 -24.52 61.85
N LEU A 991 9.25 -25.41 62.00
CA LEU A 991 8.11 -25.52 61.10
C LEU A 991 6.94 -24.61 61.51
N GLU A 992 6.84 -24.25 62.79
CA GLU A 992 5.76 -23.42 63.34
C GLU A 992 6.02 -21.89 63.27
N GLU A 993 7.27 -21.44 63.05
CA GLU A 993 7.60 -20.02 62.87
C GLU A 993 7.04 -19.46 61.53
N LEU A 994 5.76 -19.11 61.49
CA LEU A 994 5.15 -18.28 60.43
C LEU A 994 5.31 -16.78 60.71
#